data_AF-A0A9P1M4C2-F1
#
_entry.id   AF-A0A9P1M4C2-F1
#
_cell.length_a   1.000
_cell.length_b   1.000
_cell.length_c   1.000
_cell.angle_alpha   90.00
_cell.angle_beta   90.00
_cell.angle_gamma   90.00
#
_symmetry.space_group_name_H-M   'P 1'
#
loop_
_entity.id
_entity.type
_entity.pdbx_description
1 polymer ?
#
loop_
_entity_poly.entity_id
_entity_poly.type
_entity_poly.pdbx_seq_one_letter_code
_entity_poly.pdbx_strand_id
1 'polypeptide(L)'
;MRSCWRVLLVAHVFASDAALHPAAQVQRWKQRLRGWLWNPEITPREANDIYSALLRSGHMETLAEYSDVVAALGARSCWEGALDVWNSMGSTCKPDMIAFKTAVRAVGNAGQWEIAMSFLESATSATSARLDPDQELFFHATCALGEGRQWMRALPLLQEAQQRRITPDVSCYTAAIRAFSQGTQPSQTLWLLNDVISIQLQPTERAYEAAIRSCGELGEWKRALAYLDYMFQEGLNANAFCTVEAMQTCAVCGLWSEALRLFHEMFEQVTRPVRSFSISLEVCEQSGLWEEAIQIFEEFVNKGGIVEEDFVESPETEAEAAVILRPPHEDGRFQSLGQHLRKGHLVAFPTETVYGLGANGLDPTAVLKIFTAKGRPLTDPCILHVAHAADALKLLDLDALPDGRVLFEELAEAFWPGPLSIVGPARPEVPAEVTAGTGFVAVRCPSHPIARQLVEAAGVPLAAPSANRFGHISPTHPEHVFEDLQHVPFLRILDGGPCEVGIESAVLKLDTTAEPRCVRLLRRGGVAEEKLEACLEDFFAKGKLQERVHFVVPRKQPVVKDEAEAQQAPGMLLKHYAPSVSTTLLCSSGPQGVKVEASPSRSVLIDFKSGWLKSHQMFLKVFMLGDQDGPESHAAEEACRHVFSTLRAAEAFALAEKAELICIADFDPSGLGGYAAALHDRLFRSASGRKVTMTTGENPAFFSAEEG
;
A
#
# COMPACT_ATOMS: atom_id res chain seq x y z
N MET A 1 -2.73 -26.65 13.72
CA MET A 1 -1.72 -27.46 12.98
C MET A 1 -1.98 -28.98 12.93
N ARG A 2 -2.52 -29.67 13.96
CA ARG A 2 -2.75 -31.14 13.90
C ARG A 2 -3.98 -31.58 13.08
N SER A 3 -4.88 -30.67 12.72
CA SER A 3 -6.12 -30.95 11.98
C SER A 3 -5.93 -31.02 10.45
N CYS A 4 -5.08 -30.15 9.88
CA CYS A 4 -4.90 -29.99 8.43
C CYS A 4 -4.23 -31.18 7.73
N TRP A 5 -3.24 -31.83 8.39
CA TRP A 5 -2.56 -33.01 7.83
C TRP A 5 -3.50 -34.20 7.59
N ARG A 6 -4.52 -34.38 8.46
CA ARG A 6 -5.53 -35.43 8.28
C ARG A 6 -6.46 -35.14 7.10
N VAL A 7 -6.74 -33.87 6.83
CA VAL A 7 -7.61 -33.43 5.73
C VAL A 7 -6.94 -33.69 4.39
N LEU A 8 -5.68 -33.29 4.24
CA LEU A 8 -4.88 -33.51 3.03
C LEU A 8 -4.60 -35.00 2.79
N LEU A 9 -4.27 -35.77 3.84
CA LEU A 9 -4.04 -37.21 3.70
C LEU A 9 -5.31 -37.95 3.25
N VAL A 10 -6.49 -37.59 3.80
CA VAL A 10 -7.77 -38.18 3.41
C VAL A 10 -8.18 -37.75 2.00
N ALA A 11 -7.98 -36.49 1.61
CA ALA A 11 -8.24 -36.01 0.25
C ALA A 11 -7.33 -36.68 -0.79
N HIS A 12 -6.05 -36.89 -0.45
CA HIS A 12 -5.07 -37.52 -1.34
C HIS A 12 -5.33 -39.02 -1.51
N VAL A 13 -5.65 -39.73 -0.41
CA VAL A 13 -6.05 -41.15 -0.44
C VAL A 13 -7.39 -41.33 -1.17
N PHE A 14 -8.32 -40.39 -1.02
CA PHE A 14 -9.60 -40.42 -1.74
C PHE A 14 -9.42 -40.23 -3.25
N ALA A 15 -8.53 -39.33 -3.67
CA ALA A 15 -8.28 -39.04 -5.09
C ALA A 15 -7.55 -40.19 -5.83
N SER A 16 -6.86 -41.08 -5.12
CA SER A 16 -6.04 -42.15 -5.72
C SER A 16 -6.73 -43.52 -5.78
N ASP A 17 -7.69 -43.83 -4.88
CA ASP A 17 -8.29 -45.18 -4.76
C ASP A 17 -9.83 -45.23 -4.81
N ALA A 18 -10.53 -44.13 -5.15
CA ALA A 18 -12.00 -44.07 -5.11
C ALA A 18 -12.72 -45.17 -5.92
N ALA A 19 -12.13 -45.65 -7.01
CA ALA A 19 -12.71 -46.70 -7.87
C ALA A 19 -12.61 -48.13 -7.28
N LEU A 20 -11.82 -48.34 -6.23
CA LEU A 20 -11.54 -49.66 -5.63
C LEU A 20 -12.33 -49.92 -4.32
N HIS A 21 -13.12 -48.95 -3.86
CA HIS A 21 -13.82 -49.01 -2.57
C HIS A 21 -15.35 -49.19 -2.69
N PRO A 22 -16.01 -49.83 -1.71
CA PRO A 22 -17.47 -50.00 -1.71
C PRO A 22 -18.22 -48.66 -1.68
N ALA A 23 -19.33 -48.53 -2.41
CA ALA A 23 -20.13 -47.31 -2.54
C ALA A 23 -20.50 -46.65 -1.20
N ALA A 24 -20.77 -47.45 -0.15
CA ALA A 24 -21.08 -46.96 1.19
C ALA A 24 -19.90 -46.23 1.88
N GLN A 25 -18.66 -46.65 1.58
CA GLN A 25 -17.45 -46.01 2.08
C GLN A 25 -17.21 -44.68 1.36
N VAL A 26 -17.37 -44.65 0.04
CA VAL A 26 -17.27 -43.42 -0.77
C VAL A 26 -18.27 -42.36 -0.29
N GLN A 27 -19.51 -42.75 0.02
CA GLN A 27 -20.53 -41.83 0.53
C GLN A 27 -20.18 -41.23 1.91
N ARG A 28 -19.61 -42.02 2.84
CA ARG A 28 -19.14 -41.48 4.13
C ARG A 28 -17.99 -40.48 3.98
N TRP A 29 -17.12 -40.69 3.00
CA TRP A 29 -15.98 -39.81 2.75
C TRP A 29 -16.44 -38.49 2.12
N LYS A 30 -17.37 -38.52 1.17
CA LYS A 30 -18.02 -37.32 0.62
C LYS A 30 -18.66 -36.45 1.70
N GLN A 31 -19.42 -37.06 2.61
CA GLN A 31 -20.07 -36.33 3.69
C GLN A 31 -19.05 -35.64 4.61
N ARG A 32 -17.91 -36.29 4.86
CA ARG A 32 -16.80 -35.69 5.63
C ARG A 32 -16.11 -34.54 4.89
N LEU A 33 -15.81 -34.70 3.60
CA LEU A 33 -15.19 -33.65 2.79
C LEU A 33 -16.09 -32.41 2.67
N ARG A 34 -17.40 -32.61 2.47
CA ARG A 34 -18.42 -31.53 2.50
C ARG A 34 -18.49 -30.85 3.86
N GLY A 35 -18.50 -31.63 4.95
CA GLY A 35 -18.47 -31.07 6.31
C GLY A 35 -17.20 -30.26 6.61
N TRP A 36 -16.07 -30.64 6.01
CA TRP A 36 -14.82 -29.89 6.14
C TRP A 36 -14.85 -28.57 5.37
N LEU A 37 -15.44 -28.49 4.17
CA LEU A 37 -15.56 -27.22 3.44
C LEU A 37 -16.28 -26.12 4.25
N TRP A 38 -17.19 -26.50 5.16
CA TRP A 38 -17.87 -25.59 6.08
C TRP A 38 -17.06 -25.20 7.33
N ASN A 39 -15.87 -25.79 7.57
CA ASN A 39 -15.06 -25.50 8.76
C ASN A 39 -14.32 -24.15 8.64
N PRO A 40 -14.57 -23.16 9.54
CA PRO A 40 -13.94 -21.83 9.53
C PRO A 40 -12.41 -21.82 9.46
N GLU A 41 -11.74 -22.87 9.95
CA GLU A 41 -10.27 -22.94 10.03
C GLU A 41 -9.58 -23.35 8.72
N ILE A 42 -10.33 -23.72 7.67
CA ILE A 42 -9.75 -24.19 6.40
C ILE A 42 -9.43 -23.00 5.49
N THR A 43 -8.22 -23.01 4.95
CA THR A 43 -7.70 -21.98 4.03
C THR A 43 -8.29 -22.13 2.61
N PRO A 44 -8.31 -21.06 1.81
CA PRO A 44 -8.77 -21.11 0.41
C PRO A 44 -8.08 -22.20 -0.45
N ARG A 45 -6.78 -22.42 -0.23
CA ARG A 45 -6.00 -23.46 -0.93
C ARG A 45 -6.47 -24.87 -0.55
N GLU A 46 -6.64 -25.13 0.74
CA GLU A 46 -7.10 -26.43 1.22
C GLU A 46 -8.54 -26.73 0.76
N ALA A 47 -9.41 -25.71 0.68
CA ALA A 47 -10.75 -25.85 0.11
C ALA A 47 -10.70 -26.26 -1.37
N ASN A 48 -9.77 -25.69 -2.15
CA ASN A 48 -9.56 -26.05 -3.55
C ASN A 48 -9.01 -27.48 -3.74
N ASP A 49 -8.14 -27.94 -2.83
CA ASP A 49 -7.62 -29.32 -2.83
C ASP A 49 -8.71 -30.35 -2.49
N ILE A 50 -9.54 -30.04 -1.48
CA ILE A 50 -10.71 -30.86 -1.10
C ILE A 50 -11.68 -30.98 -2.28
N TYR A 51 -11.94 -29.87 -2.98
CA TYR A 51 -12.79 -29.87 -4.17
C TYR A 51 -12.16 -30.66 -5.33
N SER A 52 -10.88 -30.45 -5.62
CA SER A 52 -10.18 -31.18 -6.69
C SER A 52 -10.19 -32.70 -6.44
N ALA A 53 -10.17 -33.14 -5.17
CA ALA A 53 -10.38 -34.54 -4.80
C ALA A 53 -11.83 -35.01 -5.02
N LEU A 54 -12.83 -34.17 -4.74
CA LEU A 54 -14.24 -34.46 -5.02
C LEU A 54 -14.52 -34.59 -6.52
N LEU A 55 -13.98 -33.70 -7.37
CA LEU A 55 -14.07 -33.78 -8.83
C LEU A 55 -13.45 -35.07 -9.39
N ARG A 56 -12.18 -35.34 -9.02
CA ARG A 56 -11.43 -36.50 -9.51
C ARG A 56 -12.07 -37.83 -9.15
N SER A 57 -12.86 -37.86 -8.06
CA SER A 57 -13.61 -39.04 -7.71
C SER A 57 -14.70 -39.38 -8.72
N GLY A 58 -15.22 -38.43 -9.52
CA GLY A 58 -16.19 -38.69 -10.59
C GLY A 58 -17.63 -38.95 -10.14
N HIS A 59 -17.97 -38.72 -8.86
CA HIS A 59 -19.28 -39.10 -8.30
C HIS A 59 -20.12 -37.92 -7.76
N MET A 60 -20.06 -36.71 -8.33
CA MET A 60 -21.11 -35.71 -8.02
C MET A 60 -22.30 -35.97 -8.94
N GLU A 61 -23.35 -36.60 -8.39
CA GLU A 61 -24.47 -37.16 -9.15
C GLU A 61 -25.73 -36.29 -9.04
N THR A 62 -25.78 -35.39 -8.04
CA THR A 62 -26.98 -34.59 -7.76
C THR A 62 -26.70 -33.10 -7.78
N LEU A 63 -27.67 -32.33 -8.27
CA LEU A 63 -27.59 -30.87 -8.33
C LEU A 63 -27.45 -30.20 -6.94
N ALA A 64 -27.97 -30.85 -5.89
CA ALA A 64 -27.82 -30.39 -4.51
C ALA A 64 -26.37 -30.52 -4.00
N GLU A 65 -25.62 -31.54 -4.46
CA GLU A 65 -24.20 -31.68 -4.12
C GLU A 65 -23.36 -30.59 -4.78
N TYR A 66 -23.61 -30.29 -6.06
CA TYR A 66 -22.95 -29.21 -6.77
C TYR A 66 -23.23 -27.85 -6.09
N SER A 67 -24.49 -27.57 -5.76
CA SER A 67 -24.88 -26.31 -5.14
C SER A 67 -24.27 -26.11 -3.74
N ASP A 68 -24.21 -27.16 -2.91
CA ASP A 68 -23.58 -27.10 -1.58
C ASP A 68 -22.07 -26.82 -1.67
N VAL A 69 -21.38 -27.43 -2.64
CA VAL A 69 -19.94 -27.20 -2.85
C VAL A 69 -19.67 -25.78 -3.37
N VAL A 70 -20.47 -25.28 -4.33
CA VAL A 70 -20.36 -23.88 -4.81
C VAL A 70 -20.61 -22.89 -3.66
N ALA A 71 -21.61 -23.15 -2.82
CA ALA A 71 -21.90 -22.32 -1.65
C ALA A 71 -20.73 -22.29 -0.66
N ALA A 72 -20.16 -23.45 -0.35
CA ALA A 72 -19.06 -23.57 0.59
C ALA A 72 -17.76 -22.91 0.08
N LEU A 73 -17.46 -23.04 -1.22
CA LEU A 73 -16.32 -22.35 -1.84
C LEU A 73 -16.54 -20.83 -1.92
N GLY A 74 -17.76 -20.39 -2.21
CA GLY A 74 -18.13 -18.97 -2.20
C GLY A 74 -18.01 -18.32 -0.82
N ALA A 75 -18.32 -19.05 0.26
CA ALA A 75 -18.12 -18.59 1.63
C ALA A 75 -16.63 -18.45 2.02
N ARG A 76 -15.71 -19.00 1.21
CA ARG A 76 -14.25 -18.99 1.42
C ARG A 76 -13.50 -18.06 0.48
N SER A 77 -14.23 -17.26 -0.32
CA SER A 77 -13.68 -16.42 -1.39
C SER A 77 -12.93 -17.20 -2.48
N CYS A 78 -13.24 -18.49 -2.66
CA CYS A 78 -12.67 -19.35 -3.71
C CYS A 78 -13.57 -19.37 -4.97
N TRP A 79 -13.68 -18.23 -5.66
CA TRP A 79 -14.61 -18.11 -6.80
C TRP A 79 -14.18 -18.90 -8.04
N GLU A 80 -12.87 -19.07 -8.28
CA GLU A 80 -12.34 -19.86 -9.40
C GLU A 80 -12.75 -21.34 -9.28
N GLY A 81 -12.57 -21.92 -8.10
CA GLY A 81 -13.01 -23.28 -7.82
C GLY A 81 -14.53 -23.43 -7.95
N ALA A 82 -15.31 -22.44 -7.48
CA ALA A 82 -16.76 -22.43 -7.65
C ALA A 82 -17.19 -22.39 -9.14
N LEU A 83 -16.45 -21.67 -9.99
CA LEU A 83 -16.67 -21.60 -11.43
C LEU A 83 -16.34 -22.92 -12.13
N ASP A 84 -15.26 -23.59 -11.72
CA ASP A 84 -14.90 -24.92 -12.21
C ASP A 84 -15.98 -25.96 -11.85
N VAL A 85 -16.53 -25.88 -10.62
CA VAL A 85 -17.65 -26.73 -10.18
C VAL A 85 -18.84 -26.50 -11.09
N TRP A 86 -19.18 -25.24 -11.35
CA TRP A 86 -20.28 -24.85 -12.21
C TRP A 86 -20.14 -25.39 -13.64
N ASN A 87 -18.95 -25.23 -14.24
CA ASN A 87 -18.66 -25.71 -15.58
C ASN A 87 -18.74 -27.24 -15.67
N SER A 88 -18.31 -27.95 -14.62
CA SER A 88 -18.45 -29.41 -14.52
C SER A 88 -19.89 -29.87 -14.34
N MET A 89 -20.74 -29.07 -13.68
CA MET A 89 -22.17 -29.34 -13.56
C MET A 89 -22.86 -29.26 -14.92
N GLY A 90 -22.51 -28.27 -15.76
CA GLY A 90 -23.11 -28.08 -17.08
C GLY A 90 -22.96 -29.27 -18.04
N SER A 91 -21.96 -30.14 -17.83
CA SER A 91 -21.78 -31.37 -18.61
C SER A 91 -22.56 -32.57 -18.07
N THR A 92 -23.03 -32.52 -16.81
CA THR A 92 -23.62 -33.67 -16.10
C THR A 92 -25.09 -33.46 -15.72
N CYS A 93 -25.52 -32.24 -15.40
CA CYS A 93 -26.85 -31.90 -14.91
C CYS A 93 -27.31 -30.54 -15.46
N LYS A 94 -28.62 -30.36 -15.65
CA LYS A 94 -29.17 -29.04 -16.01
C LYS A 94 -29.28 -28.17 -14.75
N PRO A 95 -28.68 -26.96 -14.71
CA PRO A 95 -28.79 -26.06 -13.57
C PRO A 95 -30.24 -25.62 -13.33
N ASP A 96 -30.61 -25.50 -12.05
CA ASP A 96 -31.86 -24.89 -11.61
C ASP A 96 -31.60 -23.47 -11.06
N MET A 97 -32.66 -22.78 -10.66
CA MET A 97 -32.56 -21.40 -10.15
C MET A 97 -31.75 -21.31 -8.85
N ILE A 98 -31.77 -22.35 -8.00
CA ILE A 98 -30.99 -22.38 -6.74
C ILE A 98 -29.50 -22.42 -7.04
N ALA A 99 -29.09 -23.23 -8.03
CA ALA A 99 -27.72 -23.28 -8.49
C ALA A 99 -27.27 -21.90 -9.02
N PHE A 100 -28.08 -21.24 -9.87
CA PHE A 100 -27.77 -19.91 -10.40
C PHE A 100 -27.58 -18.87 -9.29
N LYS A 101 -28.48 -18.80 -8.30
CA LYS A 101 -28.34 -17.89 -7.15
C LYS A 101 -27.04 -18.13 -6.39
N THR A 102 -26.71 -19.40 -6.16
CA THR A 102 -25.53 -19.81 -5.40
C THR A 102 -24.24 -19.44 -6.13
N ALA A 103 -24.20 -19.64 -7.45
CA ALA A 103 -23.07 -19.25 -8.29
C ALA A 103 -22.90 -17.72 -8.37
N VAL A 104 -23.98 -16.97 -8.61
CA VAL A 104 -23.96 -15.50 -8.63
C VAL A 104 -23.48 -14.95 -7.28
N ARG A 105 -23.94 -15.51 -6.16
CA ARG A 105 -23.49 -15.12 -4.82
C ARG A 105 -22.01 -15.42 -4.58
N ALA A 106 -21.55 -16.62 -4.95
CA ALA A 106 -20.16 -17.02 -4.75
C ALA A 106 -19.17 -16.14 -5.52
N VAL A 107 -19.49 -15.83 -6.77
CA VAL A 107 -18.67 -15.00 -7.65
C VAL A 107 -18.82 -13.52 -7.31
N GLY A 108 -20.03 -13.08 -6.93
CA GLY A 108 -20.31 -11.70 -6.53
C GLY A 108 -19.57 -11.27 -5.26
N ASN A 109 -19.46 -12.15 -4.27
CA ASN A 109 -18.68 -11.88 -3.05
C ASN A 109 -17.18 -11.66 -3.33
N ALA A 110 -16.67 -12.15 -4.46
CA ALA A 110 -15.28 -11.96 -4.87
C ALA A 110 -15.07 -10.73 -5.78
N GLY A 111 -16.10 -9.89 -5.98
CA GLY A 111 -16.04 -8.70 -6.83
C GLY A 111 -16.05 -8.97 -8.34
N GLN A 112 -16.25 -10.23 -8.77
CA GLN A 112 -16.23 -10.64 -10.17
C GLN A 112 -17.58 -10.43 -10.86
N TRP A 113 -17.99 -9.17 -10.97
CA TRP A 113 -19.33 -8.78 -11.42
C TRP A 113 -19.66 -9.20 -12.87
N GLU A 114 -18.67 -9.26 -13.77
CA GLU A 114 -18.87 -9.63 -15.18
C GLU A 114 -19.38 -11.07 -15.32
N ILE A 115 -18.79 -11.97 -14.53
CA ILE A 115 -19.16 -13.38 -14.51
C ILE A 115 -20.54 -13.55 -13.84
N ALA A 116 -20.82 -12.79 -12.78
CA ALA A 116 -22.15 -12.77 -12.17
C ALA A 116 -23.24 -12.30 -13.15
N MET A 117 -22.95 -11.28 -13.96
CA MET A 117 -23.86 -10.79 -15.00
C MET A 117 -24.04 -11.79 -16.14
N SER A 118 -22.99 -12.50 -16.55
CA SER A 118 -23.13 -13.54 -17.58
C SER A 118 -24.00 -14.71 -17.12
N PHE A 119 -23.98 -15.06 -15.82
CA PHE A 119 -24.91 -16.03 -15.24
C PHE A 119 -26.34 -15.53 -15.20
N LEU A 120 -26.57 -14.26 -14.88
CA LEU A 120 -27.90 -13.66 -14.97
C LEU A 120 -28.42 -13.66 -16.41
N GLU A 121 -27.59 -13.24 -17.38
CA GLU A 121 -27.92 -13.28 -18.81
C GLU A 121 -28.22 -14.71 -19.28
N SER A 122 -27.44 -15.69 -18.83
CA SER A 122 -27.66 -17.11 -19.14
C SER A 122 -28.99 -17.63 -18.56
N ALA A 123 -29.32 -17.28 -17.31
CA ALA A 123 -30.58 -17.64 -16.65
C ALA A 123 -31.79 -16.95 -17.30
N THR A 124 -31.60 -15.76 -17.88
CA THR A 124 -32.67 -14.97 -18.49
C THR A 124 -32.80 -15.14 -20.01
N SER A 125 -31.80 -15.72 -20.68
CA SER A 125 -31.79 -15.97 -22.12
C SER A 125 -32.83 -17.02 -22.52
N ALA A 126 -33.41 -16.88 -23.71
CA ALA A 126 -34.48 -17.76 -24.22
C ALA A 126 -34.03 -19.20 -24.56
N THR A 127 -32.73 -19.50 -24.44
CA THR A 127 -32.07 -20.68 -25.01
C THR A 127 -31.80 -21.77 -23.98
N SER A 128 -31.61 -21.41 -22.71
CA SER A 128 -31.69 -22.33 -21.57
C SER A 128 -33.17 -22.45 -21.17
N ALA A 129 -33.59 -23.56 -20.54
CA ALA A 129 -34.98 -23.74 -20.13
C ALA A 129 -35.46 -22.47 -19.41
N ARG A 130 -36.55 -21.81 -19.87
CA ARG A 130 -37.12 -20.59 -19.25
C ARG A 130 -37.31 -20.82 -17.74
N LEU A 131 -36.30 -20.52 -16.95
CA LEU A 131 -36.43 -20.38 -15.52
C LEU A 131 -36.89 -18.96 -15.32
N ASP A 132 -38.00 -18.78 -14.61
CA ASP A 132 -38.50 -17.45 -14.30
C ASP A 132 -37.53 -16.85 -13.27
N PRO A 133 -36.69 -15.86 -13.65
CA PRO A 133 -35.72 -15.30 -12.72
C PRO A 133 -36.49 -14.67 -11.56
N ASP A 134 -36.15 -15.05 -10.35
CA ASP A 134 -36.82 -14.52 -9.17
C ASP A 134 -36.07 -13.32 -8.60
N GLN A 135 -36.71 -12.70 -7.61
CA GLN A 135 -36.23 -11.50 -6.95
C GLN A 135 -34.85 -11.70 -6.29
N GLU A 136 -34.54 -12.90 -5.78
CA GLU A 136 -33.27 -13.21 -5.13
C GLU A 136 -32.09 -13.23 -6.11
N LEU A 137 -32.30 -13.70 -7.34
CA LEU A 137 -31.25 -13.68 -8.36
C LEU A 137 -30.83 -12.25 -8.72
N PHE A 138 -31.80 -11.35 -8.92
CA PHE A 138 -31.54 -9.93 -9.16
C PHE A 138 -30.89 -9.24 -7.95
N PHE A 139 -31.29 -9.61 -6.72
CA PHE A 139 -30.64 -9.12 -5.49
C PHE A 139 -29.15 -9.49 -5.45
N HIS A 140 -28.80 -10.76 -5.67
CA HIS A 140 -27.41 -11.22 -5.66
C HIS A 140 -26.58 -10.61 -6.79
N ALA A 141 -27.17 -10.44 -7.99
CA ALA A 141 -26.51 -9.74 -9.09
C ALA A 141 -26.25 -8.27 -8.78
N THR A 142 -27.20 -7.57 -8.14
CA THR A 142 -27.03 -6.18 -7.70
C THR A 142 -25.96 -6.06 -6.62
N CYS A 143 -25.89 -7.01 -5.68
CA CYS A 143 -24.79 -7.08 -4.70
C CYS A 143 -23.43 -7.27 -5.37
N ALA A 144 -23.33 -8.14 -6.38
CA ALA A 144 -22.11 -8.37 -7.15
C ALA A 144 -21.62 -7.09 -7.86
N LEU A 145 -22.55 -6.29 -8.41
CA LEU A 145 -22.22 -5.00 -9.01
C LEU A 145 -21.68 -4.00 -7.97
N GLY A 146 -22.17 -4.05 -6.74
CA GLY A 146 -21.66 -3.23 -5.63
C GLY A 146 -20.22 -3.58 -5.26
N GLU A 147 -19.95 -4.86 -4.99
CA GLU A 147 -18.60 -5.32 -4.66
C GLU A 147 -17.61 -5.10 -5.84
N GLY A 148 -18.10 -5.14 -7.08
CA GLY A 148 -17.34 -4.79 -8.29
C GLY A 148 -17.24 -3.28 -8.60
N ARG A 149 -17.80 -2.40 -7.75
CA ARG A 149 -17.86 -0.93 -7.91
C ARG A 149 -18.50 -0.44 -9.22
N GLN A 150 -19.41 -1.22 -9.81
CA GLN A 150 -20.06 -0.92 -11.09
C GLN A 150 -21.45 -0.29 -10.95
N TRP A 151 -21.49 0.94 -10.42
CA TRP A 151 -22.74 1.67 -10.19
C TRP A 151 -23.56 1.93 -11.47
N MET A 152 -22.91 2.13 -12.62
CA MET A 152 -23.58 2.44 -13.90
C MET A 152 -24.51 1.33 -14.38
N ARG A 153 -24.27 0.07 -14.00
CA ARG A 153 -25.12 -1.07 -14.39
C ARG A 153 -26.18 -1.42 -13.34
N ALA A 154 -26.07 -0.90 -12.12
CA ALA A 154 -26.99 -1.22 -11.02
C ALA A 154 -28.42 -0.67 -11.25
N LEU A 155 -28.56 0.58 -11.70
CA LEU A 155 -29.88 1.17 -11.98
C LEU A 155 -30.57 0.55 -13.21
N PRO A 156 -29.89 0.35 -14.36
CA PRO A 156 -30.47 -0.40 -15.47
C PRO A 156 -30.95 -1.80 -15.09
N LEU A 157 -30.23 -2.49 -14.19
CA LEU A 157 -30.61 -3.82 -13.73
C LEU A 157 -31.91 -3.81 -12.90
N LEU A 158 -32.09 -2.82 -12.02
CA LEU A 158 -33.35 -2.65 -11.29
C LEU A 158 -34.53 -2.32 -12.23
N GLN A 159 -34.30 -1.50 -13.25
CA GLN A 159 -35.30 -1.20 -14.27
C GLN A 159 -35.65 -2.44 -15.11
N GLU A 160 -34.68 -3.28 -15.43
CA GLU A 160 -34.92 -4.56 -16.12
C GLU A 160 -35.79 -5.50 -15.28
N ALA A 161 -35.53 -5.60 -13.97
CA ALA A 161 -36.36 -6.39 -13.06
C ALA A 161 -37.82 -5.90 -13.05
N GLN A 162 -38.03 -4.57 -12.98
CA GLN A 162 -39.37 -3.97 -13.03
C GLN A 162 -40.09 -4.23 -14.37
N GLN A 163 -39.37 -4.14 -15.50
CA GLN A 163 -39.94 -4.45 -16.83
C GLN A 163 -40.40 -5.90 -16.94
N ARG A 164 -39.71 -6.81 -16.25
CA ARG A 164 -40.07 -8.23 -16.14
C ARG A 164 -41.19 -8.51 -15.12
N ARG A 165 -41.81 -7.47 -14.54
CA ARG A 165 -42.84 -7.53 -13.48
C ARG A 165 -42.34 -8.16 -12.17
N ILE A 166 -41.04 -8.17 -11.93
CA ILE A 166 -40.46 -8.54 -10.65
C ILE A 166 -40.37 -7.26 -9.84
N THR A 167 -41.11 -7.14 -8.74
CA THR A 167 -41.06 -5.97 -7.86
C THR A 167 -39.77 -6.02 -7.03
N PRO A 168 -38.78 -5.13 -7.25
CA PRO A 168 -37.59 -5.10 -6.41
C PRO A 168 -38.01 -4.70 -5.00
N ASP A 169 -37.57 -5.45 -3.99
CA ASP A 169 -37.81 -5.11 -2.60
C ASP A 169 -36.77 -4.13 -2.06
N VAL A 170 -36.94 -3.79 -0.78
CA VAL A 170 -36.00 -2.99 0.01
C VAL A 170 -34.56 -3.52 -0.11
N SER A 171 -34.37 -4.85 -0.19
CA SER A 171 -33.05 -5.49 -0.29
C SER A 171 -32.33 -5.15 -1.59
N CYS A 172 -33.03 -5.24 -2.73
CA CYS A 172 -32.50 -4.87 -4.05
C CYS A 172 -32.10 -3.40 -4.11
N TYR A 173 -32.96 -2.51 -3.62
CA TYR A 173 -32.66 -1.07 -3.57
C TYR A 173 -31.49 -0.76 -2.63
N THR A 174 -31.41 -1.42 -1.46
CA THR A 174 -30.29 -1.28 -0.53
C THR A 174 -28.97 -1.70 -1.18
N ALA A 175 -28.95 -2.81 -1.93
CA ALA A 175 -27.77 -3.27 -2.64
C ALA A 175 -27.33 -2.26 -3.70
N ALA A 176 -28.27 -1.67 -4.44
CA ALA A 176 -27.97 -0.62 -5.42
C ALA A 176 -27.42 0.64 -4.75
N ILE A 177 -28.05 1.14 -3.67
CA ILE A 177 -27.58 2.29 -2.89
C ILE A 177 -26.13 2.07 -2.42
N ARG A 178 -25.79 0.87 -1.94
CA ARG A 178 -24.41 0.51 -1.59
C ARG A 178 -23.46 0.54 -2.79
N ALA A 179 -23.89 0.05 -3.95
CA ALA A 179 -23.09 0.10 -5.17
C ALA A 179 -22.78 1.54 -5.61
N PHE A 180 -23.74 2.46 -5.50
CA PHE A 180 -23.53 3.89 -5.79
C PHE A 180 -22.57 4.55 -4.79
N SER A 181 -22.72 4.25 -3.50
CA SER A 181 -21.82 4.74 -2.45
C SER A 181 -20.38 4.24 -2.64
N GLN A 182 -20.19 2.94 -2.88
CA GLN A 182 -18.88 2.33 -3.13
C GLN A 182 -18.26 2.76 -4.48
N GLY A 183 -19.09 3.19 -5.44
CA GLY A 183 -18.67 3.75 -6.72
C GLY A 183 -18.39 5.26 -6.70
N THR A 184 -18.28 5.86 -5.51
CA THR A 184 -18.01 7.30 -5.28
C THR A 184 -18.98 8.23 -6.02
N GLN A 185 -20.28 7.89 -6.02
CA GLN A 185 -21.35 8.69 -6.63
C GLN A 185 -22.37 9.13 -5.57
N PRO A 186 -22.06 10.16 -4.77
CA PRO A 186 -22.86 10.49 -3.60
C PRO A 186 -24.23 11.09 -3.96
N SER A 187 -24.32 11.90 -5.02
CA SER A 187 -25.59 12.52 -5.45
C SER A 187 -26.63 11.48 -5.87
N GLN A 188 -26.21 10.45 -6.62
CA GLN A 188 -27.07 9.37 -7.09
C GLN A 188 -27.49 8.45 -5.94
N THR A 189 -26.61 8.21 -4.96
CA THR A 189 -26.92 7.45 -3.73
C THR A 189 -28.08 8.09 -2.97
N LEU A 190 -28.03 9.41 -2.77
CA LEU A 190 -29.07 10.17 -2.06
C LEU A 190 -30.37 10.26 -2.85
N TRP A 191 -30.29 10.39 -4.18
CA TRP A 191 -31.46 10.35 -5.05
C TRP A 191 -32.19 9.02 -4.94
N LEU A 192 -31.47 7.90 -5.00
CA LEU A 192 -32.07 6.56 -4.94
C LEU A 192 -32.68 6.26 -3.57
N LEU A 193 -32.07 6.70 -2.47
CA LEU A 193 -32.68 6.60 -1.15
C LEU A 193 -34.01 7.37 -1.06
N ASN A 194 -34.04 8.61 -1.56
CA ASN A 194 -35.25 9.43 -1.58
C ASN A 194 -36.34 8.80 -2.47
N ASP A 195 -35.95 8.18 -3.58
CA ASP A 195 -36.87 7.44 -4.47
C ASP A 195 -37.51 6.25 -3.72
N VAL A 196 -36.72 5.46 -3.00
CA VAL A 196 -37.21 4.35 -2.14
C VAL A 196 -38.23 4.84 -1.11
N ILE A 197 -37.92 5.95 -0.42
CA ILE A 197 -38.83 6.58 0.55
C ILE A 197 -40.13 7.03 -0.13
N SER A 198 -40.04 7.61 -1.33
CA SER A 198 -41.21 8.07 -2.09
C SER A 198 -42.13 6.93 -2.54
N ILE A 199 -41.56 5.74 -2.78
CA ILE A 199 -42.26 4.50 -3.12
C ILE A 199 -42.87 3.83 -1.86
N GLN A 200 -42.73 4.44 -0.69
CA GLN A 200 -43.18 3.92 0.62
C GLN A 200 -42.53 2.60 1.04
N LEU A 201 -41.34 2.32 0.52
CA LEU A 201 -40.51 1.22 1.00
C LEU A 201 -39.68 1.71 2.18
N GLN A 202 -39.70 0.98 3.28
CA GLN A 202 -38.91 1.28 4.47
C GLN A 202 -37.44 0.95 4.22
N PRO A 203 -36.52 1.93 4.11
CA PRO A 203 -35.11 1.65 3.82
C PRO A 203 -34.46 0.89 4.97
N THR A 204 -33.50 0.01 4.66
CA THR A 204 -32.76 -0.71 5.70
C THR A 204 -31.72 0.16 6.39
N GLU A 205 -31.26 -0.24 7.57
CA GLU A 205 -30.12 0.38 8.28
C GLU A 205 -28.90 0.59 7.36
N ARG A 206 -28.60 -0.40 6.51
CA ARG A 206 -27.46 -0.36 5.57
C ARG A 206 -27.64 0.67 4.45
N ALA A 207 -28.87 0.99 4.08
CA ALA A 207 -29.15 2.01 3.08
C ALA A 207 -28.91 3.41 3.64
N TYR A 208 -29.32 3.64 4.90
CA TYR A 208 -29.03 4.89 5.61
C TYR A 208 -27.54 5.05 5.89
N GLU A 209 -26.82 3.99 6.26
CA GLU A 209 -25.36 4.02 6.44
C GLU A 209 -24.63 4.55 5.18
N ALA A 210 -24.97 4.00 4.01
CA ALA A 210 -24.40 4.41 2.73
C ALA A 210 -24.73 5.87 2.38
N ALA A 211 -25.95 6.32 2.71
CA ALA A 211 -26.39 7.69 2.48
C ALA A 211 -25.70 8.70 3.41
N ILE A 212 -25.53 8.39 4.70
CA ILE A 212 -24.81 9.22 5.67
C ILE A 212 -23.35 9.41 5.22
N ARG A 213 -22.68 8.33 4.78
CA ARG A 213 -21.34 8.40 4.20
C ARG A 213 -21.28 9.34 2.98
N SER A 214 -22.21 9.20 2.05
CA SER A 214 -22.30 10.06 0.87
C SER A 214 -22.63 11.53 1.22
N CYS A 215 -23.37 11.80 2.30
CA CYS A 215 -23.53 13.16 2.82
C CYS A 215 -22.21 13.74 3.34
N GLY A 216 -21.34 12.91 3.95
CA GLY A 216 -19.99 13.28 4.35
C GLY A 216 -19.13 13.73 3.17
N GLU A 217 -19.15 12.97 2.07
CA GLU A 217 -18.43 13.30 0.84
C GLU A 217 -18.90 14.61 0.19
N LEU A 218 -20.19 14.95 0.33
CA LEU A 218 -20.79 16.18 -0.20
C LEU A 218 -20.71 17.36 0.79
N GLY A 219 -20.27 17.14 2.03
CA GLY A 219 -20.28 18.15 3.10
C GLY A 219 -21.69 18.55 3.58
N GLU A 220 -22.70 17.71 3.34
CA GLU A 220 -24.11 17.99 3.68
C GLU A 220 -24.49 17.46 5.06
N TRP A 221 -23.82 17.95 6.11
CA TRP A 221 -24.01 17.48 7.50
C TRP A 221 -25.46 17.55 8.00
N LYS A 222 -26.24 18.58 7.63
CA LYS A 222 -27.65 18.71 8.05
C LYS A 222 -28.51 17.54 7.58
N ARG A 223 -28.23 17.04 6.38
CA ARG A 223 -28.96 15.89 5.82
C ARG A 223 -28.50 14.59 6.47
N ALA A 224 -27.20 14.45 6.77
CA ALA A 224 -26.69 13.32 7.54
C ALA A 224 -27.37 13.20 8.92
N LEU A 225 -27.46 14.31 9.66
CA LEU A 225 -28.16 14.35 10.95
C LEU A 225 -29.66 14.07 10.81
N ALA A 226 -30.33 14.65 9.81
CA ALA A 226 -31.75 14.40 9.57
C ALA A 226 -32.04 12.92 9.24
N TYR A 227 -31.15 12.25 8.49
CA TYR A 227 -31.28 10.81 8.23
C TYR A 227 -31.07 9.99 9.51
N LEU A 228 -30.12 10.38 10.36
CA LEU A 228 -29.90 9.72 11.65
C LEU A 228 -31.10 9.88 12.60
N ASP A 229 -31.66 11.10 12.69
CA ASP A 229 -32.87 11.38 13.47
C ASP A 229 -34.08 10.59 12.96
N TYR A 230 -34.21 10.47 11.64
CA TYR A 230 -35.27 9.67 11.02
C TYR A 230 -35.14 8.18 11.36
N MET A 231 -33.91 7.63 11.36
CA MET A 231 -33.66 6.25 11.80
C MET A 231 -34.10 6.01 13.25
N PHE A 232 -33.80 6.96 14.15
CA PHE A 232 -34.21 6.87 15.56
C PHE A 232 -35.73 6.92 15.73
N GLN A 233 -36.44 7.75 14.96
CA GLN A 233 -37.90 7.87 15.04
C GLN A 233 -38.63 6.63 14.52
N GLU A 234 -38.10 5.96 13.48
CA GLU A 234 -38.68 4.74 12.91
C GLU A 234 -38.35 3.47 13.73
N GLY A 235 -37.58 3.60 14.83
CA GLY A 235 -37.23 2.48 15.71
C GLY A 235 -36.25 1.48 15.09
N LEU A 236 -35.54 1.89 14.03
CA LEU A 236 -34.40 1.14 13.50
C LEU A 236 -33.24 1.29 14.49
N ASN A 237 -32.51 0.20 14.76
CA ASN A 237 -31.36 0.27 15.67
C ASN A 237 -30.26 1.05 14.95
N ALA A 238 -30.17 2.36 15.17
CA ALA A 238 -29.06 3.17 14.69
C ALA A 238 -27.76 2.54 15.20
N ASN A 239 -27.07 1.83 14.30
CA ASN A 239 -25.87 1.08 14.61
C ASN A 239 -24.81 2.11 15.01
N ALA A 240 -23.92 1.77 15.94
CA ALA A 240 -22.80 2.65 16.33
C ALA A 240 -21.99 3.17 15.13
N PHE A 241 -21.98 2.43 14.02
CA PHE A 241 -21.41 2.83 12.74
C PHE A 241 -22.09 4.05 12.10
N CYS A 242 -23.42 4.14 12.09
CA CYS A 242 -24.14 5.26 11.49
C CYS A 242 -23.88 6.56 12.25
N THR A 243 -23.86 6.48 13.59
CA THR A 243 -23.53 7.63 14.45
C THR A 243 -22.07 8.03 14.28
N VAL A 244 -21.14 7.08 14.16
CA VAL A 244 -19.70 7.34 13.89
C VAL A 244 -19.49 8.02 12.53
N GLU A 245 -20.18 7.59 11.47
CA GLU A 245 -20.07 8.22 10.14
C GLU A 245 -20.73 9.62 10.10
N ALA A 246 -21.82 9.83 10.86
CA ALA A 246 -22.40 11.15 11.06
C ALA A 246 -21.47 12.08 11.86
N MET A 247 -20.79 11.57 12.89
CA MET A 247 -19.75 12.29 13.64
C MET A 247 -18.59 12.67 12.71
N GLN A 248 -18.10 11.76 11.87
CA GLN A 248 -17.05 12.05 10.89
C GLN A 248 -17.49 13.16 9.92
N THR A 249 -18.73 13.11 9.44
CA THR A 249 -19.29 14.16 8.57
C THR A 249 -19.31 15.51 9.27
N CYS A 250 -19.72 15.56 10.55
CA CYS A 250 -19.69 16.78 11.35
C CYS A 250 -18.26 17.29 11.58
N ALA A 251 -17.30 16.38 11.80
CA ALA A 251 -15.88 16.70 11.94
C ALA A 251 -15.31 17.36 10.68
N VAL A 252 -15.53 16.75 9.51
CA VAL A 252 -15.08 17.29 8.22
C VAL A 252 -15.71 18.67 7.92
N CYS A 253 -16.94 18.91 8.37
CA CYS A 253 -17.60 20.21 8.24
C CYS A 253 -17.22 21.24 9.32
N GLY A 254 -16.33 20.91 10.26
CA GLY A 254 -15.88 21.80 11.33
C GLY A 254 -16.92 22.06 12.43
N LEU A 255 -17.91 21.17 12.58
CA LEU A 255 -19.02 21.29 13.54
C LEU A 255 -18.77 20.41 14.76
N TRP A 256 -17.87 20.88 15.61
CA TRP A 256 -17.41 20.13 16.78
C TRP A 256 -18.50 19.90 17.83
N SER A 257 -19.38 20.87 18.05
CA SER A 257 -20.43 20.77 19.07
C SER A 257 -21.43 19.65 18.79
N GLU A 258 -21.81 19.46 17.52
CA GLU A 258 -22.72 18.39 17.12
C GLU A 258 -22.03 17.03 17.11
N ALA A 259 -20.75 16.96 16.71
CA ALA A 259 -19.97 15.73 16.75
C ALA A 259 -19.80 15.20 18.18
N LEU A 260 -19.50 16.09 19.15
CA LEU A 260 -19.38 15.73 20.56
C LEU A 260 -20.73 15.40 21.21
N ARG A 261 -21.81 16.10 20.82
CA ARG A 261 -23.17 15.74 21.25
C ARG A 261 -23.51 14.31 20.84
N LEU A 262 -23.28 13.95 19.57
CA LEU A 262 -23.51 12.59 19.07
C LEU A 262 -22.62 11.55 19.76
N PHE A 263 -21.38 11.91 20.09
CA PHE A 263 -20.48 11.04 20.86
C PHE A 263 -21.07 10.72 22.24
N HIS A 264 -21.50 11.74 22.99
CA HIS A 264 -22.08 11.54 24.33
C HIS A 264 -23.39 10.76 24.28
N GLU A 265 -24.28 11.03 23.32
CA GLU A 265 -25.53 10.29 23.14
C GLU A 265 -25.30 8.80 22.83
N MET A 266 -24.29 8.48 22.01
CA MET A 266 -23.92 7.09 21.71
C MET A 266 -23.19 6.42 22.89
N PHE A 267 -22.39 7.18 23.64
CA PHE A 267 -21.60 6.67 24.77
C PHE A 267 -22.46 6.19 25.94
N GLU A 268 -23.70 6.69 26.06
CA GLU A 268 -24.69 6.17 27.01
C GLU A 268 -25.33 4.86 26.55
N GLN A 269 -25.37 4.57 25.24
CA GLN A 269 -26.16 3.48 24.67
C GLN A 269 -25.33 2.27 24.21
N VAL A 270 -24.05 2.44 23.85
CA VAL A 270 -23.25 1.39 23.19
C VAL A 270 -21.93 1.08 23.93
N THR A 271 -21.67 -0.21 24.15
CA THR A 271 -20.36 -0.71 24.58
C THR A 271 -19.33 -0.71 23.44
N ARG A 272 -18.38 0.24 23.51
CA ARG A 272 -17.02 0.22 22.93
C ARG A 272 -16.84 0.26 21.39
N PRO A 273 -17.03 1.41 20.72
CA PRO A 273 -16.45 1.64 19.39
C PRO A 273 -15.18 2.52 19.50
N VAL A 274 -13.98 1.94 19.37
CA VAL A 274 -12.67 2.65 19.38
C VAL A 274 -12.65 3.82 18.38
N ARG A 275 -13.29 3.64 17.22
CA ARG A 275 -13.38 4.65 16.15
C ARG A 275 -14.08 5.95 16.58
N SER A 276 -15.02 5.88 17.52
CA SER A 276 -15.73 7.06 18.03
C SER A 276 -14.87 7.98 18.90
N PHE A 277 -13.96 7.38 19.67
CA PHE A 277 -12.98 8.12 20.46
C PHE A 277 -11.95 8.82 19.57
N SER A 278 -11.44 8.13 18.54
CA SER A 278 -10.50 8.73 17.60
C SER A 278 -11.08 9.96 16.90
N ILE A 279 -12.33 9.90 16.45
CA ILE A 279 -13.01 11.03 15.80
C ILE A 279 -13.24 12.18 16.78
N SER A 280 -13.65 11.88 18.02
CA SER A 280 -13.88 12.92 19.03
C SER A 280 -12.58 13.62 19.41
N LEU A 281 -11.46 12.89 19.51
CA LEU A 281 -10.14 13.46 19.74
C LEU A 281 -9.67 14.31 18.55
N GLU A 282 -9.89 13.86 17.31
CA GLU A 282 -9.60 14.64 16.09
C GLU A 282 -10.42 15.94 16.05
N VAL A 283 -11.70 15.89 16.40
CA VAL A 283 -12.57 17.07 16.51
C VAL A 283 -12.09 18.05 17.59
N CYS A 284 -11.67 17.54 18.75
CA CYS A 284 -11.10 18.36 19.82
C CYS A 284 -9.75 18.99 19.43
N GLU A 285 -8.89 18.26 18.69
CA GLU A 285 -7.63 18.78 18.16
C GLU A 285 -7.86 19.91 17.16
N GLN A 286 -8.76 19.71 16.19
CA GLN A 286 -9.09 20.70 15.16
C GLN A 286 -9.73 21.97 15.75
N SER A 287 -10.42 21.85 16.90
CA SER A 287 -11.15 22.93 17.55
C SER A 287 -10.42 23.55 18.75
N GLY A 288 -9.25 23.03 19.12
CA GLY A 288 -8.46 23.50 20.26
C GLY A 288 -9.09 23.23 21.65
N LEU A 289 -10.00 22.26 21.75
CA LEU A 289 -10.76 21.92 22.97
C LEU A 289 -10.03 20.82 23.75
N TRP A 290 -8.87 21.17 24.32
CA TRP A 290 -7.97 20.22 24.99
C TRP A 290 -8.54 19.68 26.32
N GLU A 291 -9.36 20.47 27.04
CA GLU A 291 -9.99 20.03 28.29
C GLU A 291 -11.01 18.90 28.05
N GLU A 292 -11.82 19.03 27.00
CA GLU A 292 -12.79 18.00 26.61
C GLU A 292 -12.09 16.74 26.06
N ALA A 293 -10.98 16.90 25.33
CA ALA A 293 -10.17 15.77 24.84
C ALA A 293 -9.62 14.90 25.99
N ILE A 294 -9.14 15.55 27.06
CA ILE A 294 -8.63 14.86 28.25
C ILE A 294 -9.77 14.12 28.95
N GLN A 295 -10.93 14.76 29.12
CA GLN A 295 -12.08 14.14 29.75
C GLN A 295 -12.58 12.90 28.97
N ILE A 296 -12.66 12.99 27.64
CA ILE A 296 -13.03 11.87 26.76
C ILE A 296 -12.00 10.74 26.85
N PHE A 297 -10.71 11.05 26.95
CA PHE A 297 -9.64 10.07 27.08
C PHE A 297 -9.66 9.37 28.46
N GLU A 298 -9.89 10.10 29.53
CA GLU A 298 -10.07 9.53 30.88
C GLU A 298 -11.30 8.62 30.95
N GLU A 299 -12.40 9.00 30.29
CA GLU A 299 -13.61 8.19 30.20
C GLU A 299 -13.41 6.90 29.36
N PHE A 300 -12.54 6.92 28.35
CA PHE A 300 -12.14 5.72 27.57
C PHE A 300 -11.41 4.69 28.44
N VAL A 301 -10.43 5.15 29.22
CA VAL A 301 -9.61 4.31 30.10
C VAL A 301 -10.48 3.70 31.21
N ASN A 302 -11.35 4.50 31.83
CA ASN A 302 -12.19 4.06 32.96
C ASN A 302 -13.23 2.98 32.60
N LYS A 303 -13.69 2.87 31.34
CA LYS A 303 -14.66 1.83 30.91
C LYS A 303 -14.02 0.56 30.33
N GLY A 304 -12.72 0.36 30.55
CA GLY A 304 -12.01 -0.88 30.23
C GLY A 304 -11.66 -1.03 28.75
N GLY A 305 -11.26 0.07 28.08
CA GLY A 305 -10.44 -0.05 26.88
C GLY A 305 -9.21 -0.89 27.23
N ILE A 306 -9.01 -2.01 26.51
CA ILE A 306 -7.89 -2.92 26.77
C ILE A 306 -6.62 -2.17 26.40
N VAL A 307 -5.96 -1.60 27.41
CA VAL A 307 -4.51 -1.49 27.46
C VAL A 307 -4.08 -2.85 27.99
N GLU A 308 -3.29 -3.62 27.24
CA GLU A 308 -2.73 -4.87 27.78
C GLU A 308 -1.98 -4.56 29.07
N GLU A 309 -2.57 -4.98 30.20
CA GLU A 309 -2.02 -4.86 31.54
C GLU A 309 -0.87 -5.86 31.71
N ASP A 310 0.32 -5.47 31.27
CA ASP A 310 1.59 -6.11 31.68
C ASP A 310 2.71 -5.08 31.87
N PHE A 311 2.36 -3.87 32.32
CA PHE A 311 3.31 -2.84 32.74
C PHE A 311 2.83 -2.17 34.04
N VAL A 312 3.15 -2.80 35.17
CA VAL A 312 3.28 -2.08 36.45
C VAL A 312 4.76 -1.96 36.74
N GLU A 313 5.38 -0.92 36.20
CA GLU A 313 6.51 -0.25 36.85
C GLU A 313 6.33 1.27 36.69
N SER A 314 5.88 1.87 37.80
CA SER A 314 5.96 3.28 38.22
C SER A 314 5.42 4.42 37.31
N PRO A 315 4.77 5.43 37.91
CA PRO A 315 4.23 6.58 37.20
C PRO A 315 5.34 7.60 36.88
N GLU A 316 5.09 8.44 35.87
CA GLU A 316 5.92 9.56 35.39
C GLU A 316 7.02 9.19 34.37
N THR A 317 6.65 9.08 33.10
CA THR A 317 7.47 9.66 32.03
C THR A 317 6.54 10.16 30.93
N GLU A 318 6.52 11.48 30.74
CA GLU A 318 6.19 12.11 29.47
C GLU A 318 6.72 11.24 28.32
N ALA A 319 5.93 11.01 27.26
CA ALA A 319 6.43 10.28 26.09
C ALA A 319 7.75 10.94 25.65
N GLU A 320 8.87 10.26 25.88
CA GLU A 320 10.18 10.89 25.74
C GLU A 320 10.33 11.38 24.30
N ALA A 321 10.66 12.67 24.15
CA ALA A 321 10.88 13.30 22.87
C ALA A 321 11.92 12.54 22.04
N ALA A 322 11.92 12.74 20.73
CA ALA A 322 12.97 12.20 19.88
C ALA A 322 14.34 12.70 20.35
N VAL A 323 15.33 11.80 20.43
CA VAL A 323 16.69 12.15 20.87
C VAL A 323 17.74 11.71 19.86
N ILE A 324 18.65 12.63 19.51
CA ILE A 324 19.87 12.30 18.79
C ILE A 324 20.92 11.76 19.76
N LEU A 325 21.31 10.51 19.56
CA LEU A 325 22.37 9.84 20.30
C LEU A 325 23.69 10.14 19.57
N ARG A 326 24.52 11.00 20.15
CA ARG A 326 25.84 11.36 19.61
C ARG A 326 26.90 10.31 20.01
N PRO A 327 27.96 10.13 19.20
CA PRO A 327 29.07 9.22 19.54
C PRO A 327 29.85 9.68 20.79
N PRO A 328 30.65 8.79 21.43
CA PRO A 328 30.90 7.40 21.04
C PRO A 328 29.71 6.48 21.34
N HIS A 329 29.42 5.58 20.40
CA HIS A 329 28.44 4.51 20.60
C HIS A 329 29.14 3.29 21.19
N GLU A 330 28.62 2.78 22.29
CA GLU A 330 29.17 1.63 23.01
C GLU A 330 28.27 0.40 22.85
N ASP A 331 28.84 -0.80 22.95
CA ASP A 331 28.12 -2.07 22.76
C ASP A 331 26.85 -2.18 23.63
N GLY A 332 26.90 -1.73 24.89
CA GLY A 332 25.76 -1.74 25.79
C GLY A 332 24.57 -0.89 25.28
N ARG A 333 24.85 0.18 24.54
CA ARG A 333 23.84 1.04 23.92
C ARG A 333 23.16 0.32 22.76
N PHE A 334 23.92 -0.38 21.92
CA PHE A 334 23.34 -1.18 20.83
C PHE A 334 22.42 -2.28 21.37
N GLN A 335 22.80 -2.95 22.46
CA GLN A 335 21.94 -3.95 23.11
C GLN A 335 20.62 -3.34 23.62
N SER A 336 20.69 -2.17 24.26
CA SER A 336 19.50 -1.42 24.69
C SER A 336 18.61 -1.01 23.51
N LEU A 337 19.21 -0.55 22.40
CA LEU A 337 18.46 -0.18 21.20
C LEU A 337 17.87 -1.39 20.48
N GLY A 338 18.56 -2.53 20.51
CA GLY A 338 18.02 -3.80 20.02
C GLY A 338 16.80 -4.25 20.82
N GLN A 339 16.82 -4.08 22.15
CA GLN A 339 15.62 -4.30 22.97
C GLN A 339 14.51 -3.29 22.67
N HIS A 340 14.85 -2.03 22.46
CA HIS A 340 13.90 -0.97 22.07
C HIS A 340 13.18 -1.32 20.76
N LEU A 341 13.90 -1.79 19.74
CA LEU A 341 13.34 -2.29 18.47
C LEU A 341 12.47 -3.54 18.68
N ARG A 342 12.91 -4.49 19.51
CA ARG A 342 12.13 -5.71 19.83
C ARG A 342 10.85 -5.42 20.62
N LYS A 343 10.79 -4.32 21.37
CA LYS A 343 9.58 -3.79 22.02
C LYS A 343 8.66 -3.04 21.03
N GLY A 344 9.01 -3.00 19.75
CA GLY A 344 8.23 -2.37 18.69
C GLY A 344 8.36 -0.85 18.64
N HIS A 345 9.41 -0.26 19.20
CA HIS A 345 9.73 1.17 19.01
C HIS A 345 10.64 1.40 17.80
N LEU A 346 10.79 2.66 17.39
CA LEU A 346 11.53 3.04 16.19
C LEU A 346 12.92 3.56 16.53
N VAL A 347 13.90 3.19 15.70
CA VAL A 347 15.26 3.74 15.74
C VAL A 347 15.63 4.23 14.36
N ALA A 348 15.96 5.52 14.22
CA ALA A 348 16.60 6.01 13.03
C ALA A 348 18.11 5.79 13.11
N PHE A 349 18.71 5.28 12.03
CA PHE A 349 20.12 4.90 12.01
C PHE A 349 20.80 5.25 10.68
N PRO A 350 22.10 5.56 10.70
CA PRO A 350 22.87 5.89 9.51
C PRO A 350 23.13 4.63 8.68
N THR A 351 23.11 4.77 7.36
CA THR A 351 23.71 3.80 6.44
C THR A 351 24.76 4.51 5.58
N GLU A 352 25.48 3.79 4.72
CA GLU A 352 26.35 4.40 3.72
C GLU A 352 25.54 5.20 2.68
N THR A 353 24.24 4.91 2.53
CA THR A 353 23.34 5.57 1.56
C THR A 353 22.62 6.79 2.12
N VAL A 354 21.58 6.56 2.92
CA VAL A 354 20.75 7.56 3.60
C VAL A 354 20.39 7.02 4.99
N TYR A 355 19.96 7.88 5.91
CA TYR A 355 19.43 7.43 7.21
C TYR A 355 18.14 6.64 7.01
N GLY A 356 18.02 5.50 7.68
CA GLY A 356 16.84 4.64 7.67
C GLY A 356 16.04 4.74 8.96
N LEU A 357 14.70 4.69 8.87
CA LEU A 357 13.81 4.62 10.03
C LEU A 357 13.46 3.14 10.30
N GLY A 358 14.16 2.53 11.25
CA GLY A 358 14.07 1.11 11.54
C GLY A 358 12.97 0.74 12.52
N ALA A 359 12.27 -0.36 12.21
CA ALA A 359 11.45 -1.13 13.13
C ALA A 359 11.80 -2.62 13.03
N ASN A 360 11.35 -3.44 13.99
CA ASN A 360 11.39 -4.89 13.84
C ASN A 360 10.58 -5.32 12.60
N GLY A 361 11.27 -5.80 11.57
CA GLY A 361 10.67 -6.14 10.28
C GLY A 361 9.83 -7.41 10.27
N LEU A 362 9.86 -8.20 11.35
CA LEU A 362 9.02 -9.39 11.52
C LEU A 362 7.79 -9.13 12.39
N ASP A 363 7.64 -7.92 12.94
CA ASP A 363 6.49 -7.50 13.73
C ASP A 363 5.64 -6.53 12.89
N PRO A 364 4.45 -6.96 12.40
CA PRO A 364 3.55 -6.11 11.63
C PRO A 364 3.21 -4.78 12.33
N THR A 365 3.02 -4.81 13.65
CA THR A 365 2.64 -3.62 14.43
C THR A 365 3.78 -2.61 14.49
N ALA A 366 5.01 -3.08 14.67
CA ALA A 366 6.19 -2.23 14.64
C ALA A 366 6.43 -1.63 13.24
N VAL A 367 6.22 -2.43 12.19
CA VAL A 367 6.30 -1.97 10.79
C VAL A 367 5.25 -0.90 10.50
N LEU A 368 4.00 -1.05 10.96
CA LEU A 368 2.95 -0.03 10.78
C LEU A 368 3.33 1.33 11.40
N LYS A 369 4.07 1.35 12.50
CA LYS A 369 4.56 2.62 13.09
C LYS A 369 5.48 3.40 12.16
N ILE A 370 6.24 2.74 11.28
CA ILE A 370 7.03 3.41 10.23
C ILE A 370 6.11 4.18 9.29
N PHE A 371 5.01 3.53 8.85
CA PHE A 371 4.06 4.14 7.92
C PHE A 371 3.35 5.33 8.57
N THR A 372 2.88 5.17 9.82
CA THR A 372 2.28 6.25 10.60
C THR A 372 3.24 7.42 10.82
N ALA A 373 4.45 7.16 11.30
CA ALA A 373 5.46 8.19 11.57
C ALA A 373 5.83 9.01 10.33
N LYS A 374 5.80 8.40 9.15
CA LYS A 374 6.18 9.06 7.90
C LYS A 374 5.00 9.64 7.13
N GLY A 375 3.76 9.25 7.44
CA GLY A 375 2.62 9.45 6.54
C GLY A 375 2.80 8.71 5.20
N ARG A 376 3.41 7.53 5.22
CA ARG A 376 3.71 6.71 4.02
C ARG A 376 2.52 5.79 3.70
N PRO A 377 2.13 5.61 2.43
CA PRO A 377 1.07 4.67 2.04
C PRO A 377 1.53 3.22 2.17
N LEU A 378 0.62 2.32 2.56
CA LEU A 378 0.89 0.88 2.71
C LEU A 378 1.20 0.16 1.38
N THR A 379 0.95 0.82 0.26
CA THR A 379 1.27 0.35 -1.10
C THR A 379 2.75 0.47 -1.46
N ASP A 380 3.56 1.16 -0.63
CA ASP A 380 5.00 1.35 -0.85
C ASP A 380 5.85 0.46 0.10
N PRO A 381 6.42 -0.66 -0.39
CA PRO A 381 7.04 -1.69 0.45
C PRO A 381 8.29 -1.19 1.20
N CYS A 382 8.76 -1.95 2.19
CA CYS A 382 9.98 -1.65 2.94
C CYS A 382 11.15 -2.59 2.57
N ILE A 383 12.38 -2.09 2.70
CA ILE A 383 13.59 -2.91 2.58
C ILE A 383 13.95 -3.45 3.96
N LEU A 384 14.12 -4.78 4.06
CA LEU A 384 14.63 -5.43 5.25
C LEU A 384 16.16 -5.37 5.28
N HIS A 385 16.70 -4.84 6.36
CA HIS A 385 18.14 -4.75 6.61
C HIS A 385 18.58 -5.92 7.48
N VAL A 386 19.62 -6.62 7.04
CA VAL A 386 20.22 -7.77 7.72
C VAL A 386 21.70 -7.50 8.03
N ALA A 387 22.24 -8.13 9.07
CA ALA A 387 23.65 -7.99 9.43
C ALA A 387 24.58 -8.84 8.54
N HIS A 388 24.06 -9.96 8.02
CA HIS A 388 24.79 -10.93 7.21
C HIS A 388 23.94 -11.44 6.03
N ALA A 389 24.59 -11.79 4.92
CA ALA A 389 23.91 -12.35 3.74
C ALA A 389 23.15 -13.66 4.06
N ALA A 390 23.65 -14.46 5.00
CA ALA A 390 23.01 -15.70 5.42
C ALA A 390 21.62 -15.48 6.06
N ASP A 391 21.37 -14.33 6.67
CA ASP A 391 20.07 -14.02 7.27
C ASP A 391 19.01 -13.67 6.22
N ALA A 392 19.42 -13.14 5.07
CA ALA A 392 18.51 -12.87 3.96
C ALA A 392 17.88 -14.15 3.39
N LEU A 393 18.55 -15.29 3.50
CA LEU A 393 18.06 -16.60 3.07
C LEU A 393 16.84 -17.08 3.88
N LYS A 394 16.64 -16.52 5.08
CA LYS A 394 15.46 -16.76 5.91
C LYS A 394 14.26 -15.89 5.51
N LEU A 395 14.46 -14.93 4.61
CA LEU A 395 13.47 -13.93 4.19
C LEU A 395 13.08 -14.11 2.71
N LEU A 396 14.01 -14.58 1.88
CA LEU A 396 13.81 -14.81 0.45
C LEU A 396 13.52 -16.29 0.15
N ASP A 397 12.47 -16.56 -0.61
CA ASP A 397 12.16 -17.87 -1.18
C ASP A 397 12.85 -18.04 -2.54
N LEU A 398 14.17 -18.21 -2.49
CA LEU A 398 15.01 -18.33 -3.68
C LEU A 398 14.85 -19.66 -4.42
N ASP A 399 14.29 -20.67 -3.76
CA ASP A 399 14.03 -21.99 -4.35
C ASP A 399 12.87 -21.94 -5.35
N ALA A 400 12.00 -20.92 -5.24
CA ALA A 400 10.94 -20.63 -6.20
C ALA A 400 11.47 -20.05 -7.54
N LEU A 401 12.77 -19.73 -7.63
CA LEU A 401 13.38 -19.10 -8.80
C LEU A 401 14.46 -20.01 -9.42
N PRO A 402 14.43 -20.25 -10.75
CA PRO A 402 15.55 -20.91 -11.44
C PRO A 402 16.88 -20.18 -11.20
N ASP A 403 17.90 -20.91 -10.74
CA ASP A 403 19.21 -20.38 -10.32
C ASP A 403 19.17 -19.24 -9.28
N GLY A 404 18.02 -19.00 -8.64
CA GLY A 404 17.81 -17.85 -7.76
C GLY A 404 18.78 -17.82 -6.59
N ARG A 405 19.10 -19.00 -6.04
CA ARG A 405 20.06 -19.13 -4.93
C ARG A 405 21.48 -18.76 -5.32
N VAL A 406 21.97 -19.30 -6.44
CA VAL A 406 23.33 -19.02 -6.94
C VAL A 406 23.44 -17.54 -7.31
N LEU A 407 22.46 -17.02 -8.04
CA LEU A 407 22.44 -15.62 -8.46
C LEU A 407 22.44 -14.66 -7.26
N PHE A 408 21.66 -14.97 -6.23
CA PHE A 408 21.64 -14.20 -4.99
C PHE A 408 22.99 -14.23 -4.27
N GLU A 409 23.59 -15.41 -4.08
CA GLU A 409 24.86 -15.57 -3.37
C GLU A 409 25.99 -14.80 -4.06
N GLU A 410 26.04 -14.88 -5.39
CA GLU A 410 27.04 -14.17 -6.20
C GLU A 410 26.88 -12.65 -6.14
N LEU A 411 25.65 -12.15 -6.24
CA LEU A 411 25.36 -10.72 -6.07
C LEU A 411 25.66 -10.24 -4.65
N ALA A 412 25.34 -11.04 -3.62
CA ALA A 412 25.65 -10.72 -2.24
C ALA A 412 27.17 -10.74 -1.99
N GLU A 413 27.91 -11.70 -2.54
CA GLU A 413 29.37 -11.75 -2.44
C GLU A 413 30.03 -10.52 -3.08
N ALA A 414 29.52 -10.08 -4.23
CA ALA A 414 30.08 -8.96 -4.96
C ALA A 414 29.75 -7.58 -4.35
N PHE A 415 28.55 -7.42 -3.79
CA PHE A 415 28.03 -6.09 -3.42
C PHE A 415 27.63 -5.94 -1.95
N TRP A 416 27.65 -7.00 -1.13
CA TRP A 416 27.35 -6.93 0.30
C TRP A 416 28.59 -7.18 1.18
N PRO A 417 28.71 -6.46 2.31
CA PRO A 417 27.88 -5.33 2.75
C PRO A 417 28.00 -4.12 1.82
N GLY A 418 26.88 -3.47 1.48
CA GLY A 418 26.90 -2.33 0.56
C GLY A 418 25.52 -1.90 0.00
N PRO A 419 25.53 -0.97 -0.96
CA PRO A 419 24.36 -0.23 -1.40
C PRO A 419 23.54 -0.93 -2.50
N LEU A 420 23.50 -2.27 -2.48
CA LEU A 420 22.62 -3.06 -3.32
C LEU A 420 21.46 -3.63 -2.49
N SER A 421 20.23 -3.49 -2.97
CA SER A 421 19.06 -4.18 -2.43
C SER A 421 18.60 -5.22 -3.45
N ILE A 422 18.40 -6.45 -3.00
CA ILE A 422 17.99 -7.57 -3.84
C ILE A 422 16.53 -7.90 -3.53
N VAL A 423 15.70 -7.96 -4.57
CA VAL A 423 14.27 -8.29 -4.48
C VAL A 423 14.04 -9.70 -5.00
N GLY A 424 13.35 -10.52 -4.21
CA GLY A 424 12.90 -11.85 -4.60
C GLY A 424 11.59 -12.24 -3.90
N PRO A 425 11.02 -13.42 -4.20
CA PRO A 425 9.84 -13.92 -3.53
C PRO A 425 10.02 -13.92 -2.01
N ALA A 426 9.02 -13.45 -1.28
CA ALA A 426 9.06 -13.39 0.17
C ALA A 426 8.71 -14.76 0.78
N ARG A 427 9.43 -15.16 1.82
CA ARG A 427 9.04 -16.30 2.65
C ARG A 427 7.84 -15.94 3.55
N PRO A 428 7.05 -16.92 4.03
CA PRO A 428 5.86 -16.67 4.85
C PRO A 428 6.11 -15.92 6.16
N GLU A 429 7.34 -15.94 6.68
CA GLU A 429 7.74 -15.22 7.89
C GLU A 429 7.78 -13.70 7.68
N VAL A 430 7.81 -13.22 6.44
CA VAL A 430 7.84 -11.79 6.12
C VAL A 430 6.41 -11.23 6.12
N PRO A 431 6.10 -10.22 6.97
CA PRO A 431 4.78 -9.60 7.00
C PRO A 431 4.35 -8.96 5.67
N ALA A 432 3.04 -8.93 5.42
CA ALA A 432 2.47 -8.30 4.23
C ALA A 432 2.72 -6.78 4.19
N GLU A 433 2.80 -6.15 5.36
CA GLU A 433 3.09 -4.73 5.57
C GLU A 433 4.50 -4.35 5.09
N VAL A 434 5.44 -5.30 5.13
CA VAL A 434 6.79 -5.10 4.55
C VAL A 434 6.74 -5.19 3.03
N THR A 435 5.95 -6.12 2.49
CA THR A 435 5.92 -6.43 1.05
C THR A 435 4.88 -5.63 0.27
N ALA A 436 4.10 -4.78 0.94
CA ALA A 436 2.91 -4.12 0.39
C ALA A 436 1.91 -5.12 -0.24
N GLY A 437 1.86 -6.36 0.28
CA GLY A 437 1.03 -7.44 -0.25
C GLY A 437 1.46 -8.00 -1.60
N THR A 438 2.61 -7.58 -2.15
CA THR A 438 3.07 -8.00 -3.50
C THR A 438 3.60 -9.43 -3.55
N GLY A 439 3.91 -10.02 -2.39
CA GLY A 439 4.58 -11.33 -2.30
C GLY A 439 6.08 -11.30 -2.59
N PHE A 440 6.68 -10.11 -2.81
CA PHE A 440 8.12 -9.92 -2.98
C PHE A 440 8.69 -9.08 -1.84
N VAL A 441 9.89 -9.41 -1.39
CA VAL A 441 10.61 -8.66 -0.35
C VAL A 441 11.95 -8.18 -0.87
N ALA A 442 12.30 -6.95 -0.51
CA ALA A 442 13.62 -6.38 -0.75
C ALA A 442 14.49 -6.59 0.50
N VAL A 443 15.69 -7.14 0.33
CA VAL A 443 16.66 -7.33 1.42
C VAL A 443 17.96 -6.60 1.11
N ARG A 444 18.64 -6.10 2.14
CA ARG A 444 19.94 -5.43 2.04
C ARG A 444 20.82 -5.71 3.25
N CYS A 445 22.13 -5.86 3.01
CA CYS A 445 23.15 -5.85 4.06
C CYS A 445 23.92 -4.51 3.99
N PRO A 446 23.63 -3.51 4.85
CA PRO A 446 24.29 -2.20 4.78
C PRO A 446 25.76 -2.29 5.21
N SER A 447 26.65 -1.49 4.60
CA SER A 447 28.09 -1.50 4.95
C SER A 447 28.44 -0.63 6.15
N HIS A 448 27.53 0.25 6.59
CA HIS A 448 27.79 1.18 7.69
C HIS A 448 27.98 0.46 9.03
N PRO A 449 29.07 0.68 9.78
CA PRO A 449 29.36 -0.02 11.03
C PRO A 449 28.25 0.08 12.08
N ILE A 450 27.72 1.29 12.32
CA ILE A 450 26.61 1.52 13.26
C ILE A 450 25.33 0.76 12.85
N ALA A 451 24.97 0.73 11.56
CA ALA A 451 23.82 -0.03 11.09
C ALA A 451 23.98 -1.52 11.38
N ARG A 452 25.16 -2.08 11.08
CA ARG A 452 25.44 -3.50 11.29
C ARG A 452 25.38 -3.88 12.76
N GLN A 453 26.01 -3.09 13.64
CA GLN A 453 25.96 -3.31 15.08
C GLN A 453 24.54 -3.20 15.63
N LEU A 454 23.73 -2.26 15.14
CA LEU A 454 22.33 -2.13 15.53
C LEU A 454 21.49 -3.35 15.11
N VAL A 455 21.60 -3.77 13.83
CA VAL A 455 20.84 -4.91 13.31
C VAL A 455 21.24 -6.21 14.03
N GLU A 456 22.54 -6.38 14.29
CA GLU A 456 23.05 -7.53 15.05
C GLU A 456 22.53 -7.54 16.49
N ALA A 457 22.56 -6.40 17.19
CA ALA A 457 22.03 -6.28 18.55
C ALA A 457 20.49 -6.45 18.63
N ALA A 458 19.77 -6.02 17.59
CA ALA A 458 18.33 -6.24 17.47
C ALA A 458 17.99 -7.73 17.30
N GLY A 459 18.86 -8.53 16.69
CA GLY A 459 18.66 -9.96 16.49
C GLY A 459 17.48 -10.31 15.58
N VAL A 460 16.95 -9.33 14.85
CA VAL A 460 15.84 -9.43 13.89
C VAL A 460 16.15 -8.52 12.69
N PRO A 461 15.67 -8.83 11.48
CA PRO A 461 15.83 -7.93 10.35
C PRO A 461 15.07 -6.63 10.61
N LEU A 462 15.64 -5.51 10.18
CA LEU A 462 15.02 -4.20 10.37
C LEU A 462 14.33 -3.73 9.10
N ALA A 463 13.02 -3.57 9.13
CA ALA A 463 12.32 -2.84 8.06
C ALA A 463 12.71 -1.37 8.19
N ALA A 464 13.34 -0.80 7.14
CA ALA A 464 13.80 0.57 7.20
C ALA A 464 13.74 1.27 5.83
N PRO A 465 12.69 2.06 5.54
CA PRO A 465 12.75 3.07 4.49
C PRO A 465 13.57 4.28 4.97
N SER A 466 13.79 5.26 4.10
CA SER A 466 14.49 6.51 4.46
C SER A 466 13.80 7.25 5.62
N ALA A 467 14.55 7.89 6.50
CA ALA A 467 14.03 8.48 7.76
C ALA A 467 13.50 9.92 7.62
N ASN A 468 12.67 10.18 6.61
CA ASN A 468 12.03 11.47 6.34
C ASN A 468 10.50 11.33 6.27
N ARG A 469 9.77 12.45 6.34
CA ARG A 469 8.34 12.46 5.99
C ARG A 469 8.14 12.02 4.54
N PHE A 470 7.05 11.31 4.25
CA PHE A 470 6.82 10.74 2.92
C PHE A 470 6.82 11.83 1.84
N GLY A 471 7.47 11.56 0.70
CA GLY A 471 7.65 12.51 -0.40
C GLY A 471 8.73 13.58 -0.20
N HIS A 472 9.14 13.87 1.03
CA HIS A 472 10.18 14.86 1.36
C HIS A 472 11.60 14.38 0.94
N ILE A 473 12.60 15.26 1.03
CA ILE A 473 14.00 14.98 0.68
C ILE A 473 14.57 13.92 1.62
N SER A 474 15.29 12.91 1.12
CA SER A 474 15.87 11.87 1.97
C SER A 474 16.93 12.43 2.94
N PRO A 475 17.08 11.88 4.15
CA PRO A 475 18.01 12.38 5.16
C PRO A 475 19.41 11.76 5.02
N THR A 476 20.44 12.58 4.86
CA THR A 476 21.86 12.15 4.88
C THR A 476 22.60 12.52 6.17
N HIS A 477 21.92 13.16 7.12
CA HIS A 477 22.44 13.64 8.40
C HIS A 477 21.39 13.38 9.49
N PRO A 478 21.79 13.22 10.77
CA PRO A 478 20.84 12.98 11.85
C PRO A 478 19.93 14.19 12.11
N GLU A 479 20.40 15.42 11.85
CA GLU A 479 19.59 16.63 11.96
C GLU A 479 18.41 16.62 10.98
N HIS A 480 18.63 16.14 9.75
CA HIS A 480 17.56 15.98 8.75
C HIS A 480 16.45 15.03 9.23
N VAL A 481 16.83 13.97 9.97
CA VAL A 481 15.87 13.04 10.57
C VAL A 481 15.09 13.72 11.68
N PHE A 482 15.78 14.46 12.54
CA PHE A 482 15.17 15.17 13.66
C PHE A 482 14.16 16.21 13.16
N GLU A 483 14.53 17.03 12.17
CA GLU A 483 13.64 18.01 11.53
C GLU A 483 12.31 17.40 11.08
N ASP A 484 12.37 16.22 10.45
CA ASP A 484 11.18 15.56 9.91
C ASP A 484 10.39 14.73 10.92
N LEU A 485 11.07 14.07 11.86
CA LEU A 485 10.51 12.99 12.68
C LEU A 485 10.60 13.24 14.19
N GLN A 486 10.97 14.44 14.66
CA GLN A 486 11.03 14.74 16.10
C GLN A 486 9.70 14.55 16.85
N HIS A 487 8.57 14.59 16.13
CA HIS A 487 7.23 14.38 16.67
C HIS A 487 6.92 12.90 16.99
N VAL A 488 7.78 11.97 16.56
CA VAL A 488 7.59 10.53 16.76
C VAL A 488 7.97 10.15 18.20
N PRO A 489 7.05 9.57 18.98
CA PRO A 489 7.31 9.26 20.38
C PRO A 489 8.37 8.18 20.54
N PHE A 490 9.25 8.36 21.52
CA PHE A 490 10.34 7.45 21.86
C PHE A 490 11.38 7.23 20.76
N LEU A 491 11.37 8.03 19.68
CA LEU A 491 12.31 7.87 18.58
C LEU A 491 13.76 8.08 19.06
N ARG A 492 14.63 7.13 18.72
CA ARG A 492 16.08 7.26 18.91
C ARG A 492 16.77 7.44 17.57
N ILE A 493 17.58 8.48 17.44
CA ILE A 493 18.32 8.79 16.22
C ILE A 493 19.80 8.57 16.51
N LEU A 494 20.39 7.51 15.96
CA LEU A 494 21.83 7.27 16.07
C LEU A 494 22.58 8.23 15.16
N ASP A 495 23.46 9.07 15.69
CA ASP A 495 24.35 9.90 14.88
C ASP A 495 25.57 9.11 14.41
N GLY A 496 25.66 8.88 13.09
CA GLY A 496 26.86 8.35 12.44
C GLY A 496 27.58 9.34 11.54
N GLY A 497 27.25 10.64 11.64
CA GLY A 497 27.72 11.65 10.72
C GLY A 497 27.03 11.59 9.35
N PRO A 498 27.61 12.27 8.33
CA PRO A 498 27.08 12.29 6.97
C PRO A 498 27.20 10.93 6.28
N CYS A 499 26.18 10.57 5.49
CA CYS A 499 26.22 9.38 4.64
C CYS A 499 27.25 9.51 3.50
N GLU A 500 28.03 8.45 3.25
CA GLU A 500 29.13 8.46 2.29
C GLU A 500 28.70 8.47 0.81
N VAL A 501 27.59 7.82 0.47
CA VAL A 501 27.04 7.73 -0.91
C VAL A 501 26.02 8.84 -1.17
N GLY A 502 25.21 9.18 -0.16
CA GLY A 502 24.25 10.31 -0.20
C GLY A 502 22.99 10.10 -1.06
N ILE A 503 22.88 8.98 -1.79
CA ILE A 503 21.66 8.53 -2.47
C ILE A 503 21.30 7.10 -2.06
N GLU A 504 20.06 6.67 -2.28
CA GLU A 504 19.59 5.35 -1.88
C GLU A 504 20.26 4.19 -2.63
N SER A 505 20.09 2.97 -2.13
CA SER A 505 20.59 1.74 -2.76
C SER A 505 20.02 1.52 -4.17
N ALA A 506 20.82 0.88 -5.03
CA ALA A 506 20.31 0.26 -6.25
C ALA A 506 19.37 -0.89 -5.87
N VAL A 507 18.23 -1.04 -6.56
CA VAL A 507 17.25 -2.10 -6.28
C VAL A 507 17.16 -3.03 -7.48
N LEU A 508 17.64 -4.26 -7.31
CA LEU A 508 17.69 -5.27 -8.35
C LEU A 508 16.71 -6.40 -8.03
N LYS A 509 15.75 -6.66 -8.93
CA LYS A 509 14.81 -7.77 -8.81
C LYS A 509 15.29 -8.98 -9.57
N LEU A 510 15.29 -10.12 -8.89
CA LEU A 510 15.51 -11.43 -9.49
C LEU A 510 14.21 -11.86 -10.18
N ASP A 511 14.22 -11.93 -11.52
CA ASP A 511 13.07 -12.35 -12.33
C ASP A 511 13.53 -13.41 -13.35
N THR A 512 14.02 -14.52 -12.81
CA THR A 512 14.55 -15.63 -13.59
C THR A 512 13.47 -16.61 -14.07
N THR A 513 12.20 -16.29 -13.80
CA THR A 513 11.04 -17.01 -14.35
C THR A 513 10.66 -16.56 -15.75
N ALA A 514 11.11 -15.39 -16.19
CA ALA A 514 10.88 -14.89 -17.54
C ALA A 514 11.74 -15.65 -18.57
N GLU A 515 11.25 -15.75 -19.81
CA GLU A 515 12.01 -16.25 -20.96
C GLU A 515 12.23 -15.11 -21.97
N PRO A 516 13.47 -14.66 -22.22
CA PRO A 516 14.72 -15.14 -21.60
C PRO A 516 14.88 -14.69 -20.13
N ARG A 517 15.62 -15.47 -19.34
CA ARG A 517 15.87 -15.20 -17.91
C ARG A 517 16.46 -13.81 -17.71
N CYS A 518 15.96 -13.06 -16.72
CA CYS A 518 16.41 -11.69 -16.51
C CYS A 518 16.55 -11.28 -15.04
N VAL A 519 17.33 -10.24 -14.81
CA VAL A 519 17.25 -9.42 -13.60
C VAL A 519 16.89 -8.01 -13.99
N ARG A 520 16.05 -7.37 -13.19
CA ARG A 520 15.50 -6.04 -13.50
C ARG A 520 16.00 -5.01 -12.51
N LEU A 521 16.64 -3.96 -12.98
CA LEU A 521 16.97 -2.80 -12.15
C LEU A 521 15.69 -1.97 -11.95
N LEU A 522 15.08 -2.09 -10.78
CA LEU A 522 13.86 -1.35 -10.42
C LEU A 522 14.17 0.09 -10.04
N ARG A 523 15.34 0.31 -9.41
CA ARG A 523 15.78 1.66 -9.00
C ARG A 523 17.29 1.80 -9.16
N ARG A 524 17.72 2.88 -9.82
CA ARG A 524 19.11 3.34 -9.85
C ARG A 524 19.54 3.87 -8.48
N GLY A 525 20.75 3.58 -8.05
CA GLY A 525 21.22 4.01 -6.73
C GLY A 525 22.72 3.84 -6.54
N GLY A 526 23.13 3.55 -5.30
CA GLY A 526 24.54 3.44 -4.89
C GLY A 526 25.40 2.35 -5.56
N VAL A 527 24.91 1.69 -6.62
CA VAL A 527 25.71 0.81 -7.50
C VAL A 527 25.44 1.20 -8.95
N ALA A 528 26.51 1.44 -9.70
CA ALA A 528 26.45 1.79 -11.12
C ALA A 528 25.93 0.62 -11.98
N GLU A 529 25.18 0.93 -13.04
CA GLU A 529 24.54 -0.06 -13.92
C GLU A 529 25.59 -0.95 -14.60
N GLU A 530 26.68 -0.35 -15.06
CA GLU A 530 27.76 -1.04 -15.77
C GLU A 530 28.47 -2.05 -14.86
N LYS A 531 28.54 -1.77 -13.55
CA LYS A 531 29.10 -2.71 -12.57
C LYS A 531 28.19 -3.92 -12.36
N LEU A 532 26.88 -3.71 -12.31
CA LEU A 532 25.91 -4.80 -12.18
C LEU A 532 25.92 -5.70 -13.42
N GLU A 533 25.90 -5.09 -14.60
CA GLU A 533 25.93 -5.81 -15.87
C GLU A 533 27.23 -6.61 -16.05
N ALA A 534 28.39 -5.99 -15.83
CA ALA A 534 29.69 -6.67 -15.92
C ALA A 534 29.81 -7.83 -14.92
N CYS A 535 29.24 -7.68 -13.73
CA CYS A 535 29.21 -8.73 -12.71
C CYS A 535 28.42 -9.96 -13.19
N LEU A 536 27.25 -9.76 -13.79
CA LEU A 536 26.43 -10.85 -14.33
C LEU A 536 27.10 -11.54 -15.52
N GLU A 537 27.77 -10.78 -16.39
CA GLU A 537 28.54 -11.35 -17.50
C GLU A 537 29.72 -12.20 -17.01
N ASP A 538 30.43 -11.72 -15.99
CA ASP A 538 31.54 -12.45 -15.36
C ASP A 538 31.08 -13.77 -14.72
N PHE A 539 29.91 -13.78 -14.06
CA PHE A 539 29.33 -15.01 -13.50
C PHE A 539 28.99 -16.05 -14.56
N PHE A 540 28.44 -15.61 -15.69
CA PHE A 540 28.17 -16.49 -16.82
C PHE A 540 29.48 -16.99 -17.46
N ALA A 541 30.45 -16.11 -17.69
CA ALA A 541 31.74 -16.46 -18.30
C ALA A 541 32.54 -17.46 -17.45
N LYS A 542 32.42 -17.40 -16.12
CA LYS A 542 33.05 -18.33 -15.18
C LYS A 542 32.29 -19.65 -15.00
N GLY A 543 31.17 -19.85 -15.72
CA GLY A 543 30.35 -21.06 -15.63
C GLY A 543 29.61 -21.22 -14.30
N LYS A 544 29.45 -20.12 -13.54
CA LYS A 544 28.68 -20.14 -12.28
C LYS A 544 27.17 -20.19 -12.54
N LEU A 545 26.72 -19.63 -13.67
CA LEU A 545 25.34 -19.70 -14.14
C LEU A 545 25.24 -20.69 -15.31
N GLN A 546 24.21 -21.53 -15.31
CA GLN A 546 24.01 -22.52 -16.38
C GLN A 546 23.53 -21.87 -17.69
N GLU A 547 22.74 -20.80 -17.56
CA GLU A 547 22.19 -20.03 -18.67
C GLU A 547 22.52 -18.54 -18.49
N ARG A 548 22.53 -17.81 -19.61
CA ARG A 548 22.77 -16.37 -19.59
C ARG A 548 21.57 -15.65 -18.98
N VAL A 549 21.82 -14.80 -18.00
CA VAL A 549 20.81 -13.93 -17.39
C VAL A 549 20.94 -12.53 -17.97
N HIS A 550 19.85 -12.00 -18.52
CA HIS A 550 19.81 -10.68 -19.12
C HIS A 550 19.65 -9.59 -18.05
N PHE A 551 20.51 -8.57 -18.10
CA PHE A 551 20.34 -7.36 -17.32
C PHE A 551 19.36 -6.42 -18.02
N VAL A 552 18.26 -6.08 -17.35
CA VAL A 552 17.19 -5.25 -17.91
C VAL A 552 17.05 -3.96 -17.12
N VAL A 553 17.32 -2.85 -17.79
CA VAL A 553 17.00 -1.50 -17.31
C VAL A 553 15.78 -1.01 -18.08
N PRO A 554 14.66 -0.66 -17.41
CA PRO A 554 13.50 -0.09 -18.09
C PRO A 554 13.88 1.18 -18.85
N ARG A 555 13.63 1.23 -20.18
CA ARG A 555 13.94 2.41 -21.02
C ARG A 555 13.23 3.69 -20.56
N LYS A 556 12.09 3.54 -19.89
CA LYS A 556 11.44 4.56 -19.07
C LYS A 556 11.19 3.91 -17.72
N GLN A 557 11.64 4.53 -16.64
CA GLN A 557 11.23 4.06 -15.32
C GLN A 557 9.70 4.17 -15.24
N PRO A 558 8.98 3.13 -14.78
CA PRO A 558 7.55 3.22 -14.57
C PRO A 558 7.30 4.30 -13.53
N VAL A 559 6.81 5.45 -13.98
CA VAL A 559 6.32 6.50 -13.12
C VAL A 559 4.93 6.08 -12.70
N VAL A 560 4.81 5.53 -11.51
CA VAL A 560 3.50 5.27 -10.91
C VAL A 560 2.90 6.64 -10.58
N LYS A 561 1.79 6.97 -11.22
CA LYS A 561 1.05 8.22 -11.00
C LYS A 561 0.01 8.10 -9.89
N ASP A 562 -0.44 6.88 -9.60
CA ASP A 562 -1.50 6.57 -8.64
C ASP A 562 -0.92 5.92 -7.39
N GLU A 563 -1.15 6.52 -6.23
CA GLU A 563 -0.69 6.00 -4.93
C GLU A 563 -1.41 4.70 -4.53
N ALA A 564 -2.54 4.37 -5.17
CA ALA A 564 -3.32 3.17 -4.90
C ALA A 564 -2.71 1.88 -5.48
N GLU A 565 -1.79 1.98 -6.44
CA GLU A 565 -1.11 0.79 -7.01
C GLU A 565 0.07 0.35 -6.13
N ALA A 566 0.12 -0.94 -5.79
CA ALA A 566 1.23 -1.52 -5.03
C ALA A 566 2.55 -1.46 -5.81
N GLN A 567 3.59 -0.87 -5.20
CA GLN A 567 4.90 -0.71 -5.84
C GLN A 567 5.75 -1.96 -5.65
N GLN A 568 6.57 -2.28 -6.66
CA GLN A 568 7.52 -3.40 -6.58
C GLN A 568 8.80 -3.05 -5.81
N ALA A 569 9.10 -1.76 -5.65
CA ALA A 569 10.25 -1.25 -4.93
C ALA A 569 10.00 0.19 -4.45
N PRO A 570 10.69 0.65 -3.39
CA PRO A 570 10.55 2.02 -2.91
C PRO A 570 11.06 3.07 -3.91
N GLY A 571 10.39 4.21 -3.96
CA GLY A 571 10.85 5.40 -4.70
C GLY A 571 10.47 5.40 -6.18
N MET A 572 9.40 4.70 -6.58
CA MET A 572 8.92 4.67 -7.97
C MET A 572 7.96 5.83 -8.33
N LEU A 573 7.45 6.58 -7.35
CA LEU A 573 6.52 7.71 -7.56
C LEU A 573 7.15 8.93 -8.23
N LEU A 574 6.36 9.64 -9.05
CA LEU A 574 6.81 10.86 -9.74
C LEU A 574 7.29 11.94 -8.78
N LYS A 575 6.51 12.18 -7.72
CA LYS A 575 6.84 13.14 -6.67
C LYS A 575 7.55 12.39 -5.56
N HIS A 576 8.87 12.52 -5.54
CA HIS A 576 9.71 11.92 -4.51
C HIS A 576 10.95 12.78 -4.34
N TYR A 577 11.50 12.87 -3.13
CA TYR A 577 12.63 13.76 -2.81
C TYR A 577 12.31 15.25 -3.03
N ALA A 578 11.03 15.62 -3.01
CA ALA A 578 10.60 16.95 -3.40
C ALA A 578 10.69 17.91 -2.22
N PRO A 579 11.38 19.05 -2.35
CA PRO A 579 11.24 20.15 -1.43
C PRO A 579 9.77 20.60 -1.32
N SER A 580 9.43 21.18 -0.17
CA SER A 580 8.14 21.83 0.10
C SER A 580 7.97 23.09 -0.76
N VAL A 581 9.07 23.76 -1.11
CA VAL A 581 9.11 24.88 -2.07
C VAL A 581 9.00 24.34 -3.49
N SER A 582 8.25 25.03 -4.35
CA SER A 582 8.09 24.61 -5.75
C SER A 582 9.46 24.50 -6.43
N THR A 583 9.69 23.39 -7.12
CA THR A 583 10.99 23.02 -7.68
C THR A 583 10.84 22.63 -9.15
N THR A 584 11.75 23.11 -10.01
CA THR A 584 11.76 22.84 -11.45
C THR A 584 13.18 22.55 -11.96
N LEU A 585 13.27 21.80 -13.05
CA LEU A 585 14.50 21.67 -13.83
C LEU A 585 14.66 22.86 -14.77
N LEU A 586 15.83 23.51 -14.74
CA LEU A 586 16.20 24.63 -15.59
C LEU A 586 17.01 24.12 -16.80
N CYS A 587 16.38 24.16 -17.98
CA CYS A 587 16.97 23.68 -19.23
C CYS A 587 17.62 24.82 -20.03
N SER A 588 18.78 24.58 -20.62
CA SER A 588 19.52 25.54 -21.45
C SER A 588 18.89 25.75 -22.83
N SER A 589 18.21 24.72 -23.33
CA SER A 589 17.33 24.74 -24.48
C SER A 589 16.11 23.88 -24.17
N GLY A 590 14.92 24.35 -24.52
CA GLY A 590 13.68 23.72 -24.07
C GLY A 590 12.44 24.58 -24.37
N PRO A 591 11.27 24.19 -23.86
CA PRO A 591 10.00 24.64 -24.39
C PRO A 591 9.82 26.15 -24.39
N GLN A 592 9.46 26.67 -25.56
CA GLN A 592 8.90 28.00 -25.72
C GLN A 592 7.39 27.89 -25.52
N GLY A 593 6.87 28.56 -24.50
CA GLY A 593 5.47 28.47 -24.13
C GLY A 593 5.08 29.57 -23.16
N VAL A 594 4.27 29.24 -22.15
CA VAL A 594 3.67 30.22 -21.23
C VAL A 594 4.74 30.80 -20.30
N LYS A 595 4.72 32.12 -20.15
CA LYS A 595 5.51 32.83 -19.14
C LYS A 595 5.07 32.38 -17.74
N VAL A 596 6.00 31.82 -16.98
CA VAL A 596 5.81 31.48 -15.58
C VAL A 596 5.86 32.78 -14.77
N GLU A 597 4.99 32.91 -13.75
CA GLU A 597 4.94 34.11 -12.91
C GLU A 597 6.21 34.35 -12.10
N ALA A 598 6.95 33.28 -11.79
CA ALA A 598 8.20 33.34 -11.04
C ALA A 598 9.33 34.04 -11.83
N SER A 599 10.17 34.78 -11.11
CA SER A 599 11.31 35.51 -11.67
C SER A 599 12.65 34.97 -11.14
N PRO A 600 13.73 34.92 -11.94
CA PRO A 600 15.04 34.47 -11.47
C PRO A 600 15.50 35.19 -10.19
N SER A 601 15.25 36.50 -10.10
CA SER A 601 15.64 37.33 -8.95
C SER A 601 14.89 37.02 -7.65
N ARG A 602 13.86 36.17 -7.71
CA ARG A 602 13.12 35.65 -6.55
C ARG A 602 13.26 34.14 -6.41
N SER A 603 14.22 33.54 -7.12
CA SER A 603 14.45 32.10 -7.14
C SER A 603 15.84 31.74 -6.63
N VAL A 604 15.96 30.50 -6.16
CA VAL A 604 17.24 29.87 -5.79
C VAL A 604 17.67 28.95 -6.92
N LEU A 605 18.96 28.93 -7.25
CA LEU A 605 19.53 28.00 -8.22
C LEU A 605 20.35 26.93 -7.52
N ILE A 606 20.14 25.67 -7.90
CA ILE A 606 21.05 24.57 -7.63
C ILE A 606 21.74 24.24 -8.95
N ASP A 607 23.02 24.58 -9.07
CA ASP A 607 23.79 24.40 -10.30
C ASP A 607 24.69 23.15 -10.21
N PHE A 608 24.93 22.53 -11.35
CA PHE A 608 25.81 21.38 -11.50
C PHE A 608 26.85 21.69 -12.57
N LYS A 609 28.14 21.48 -12.24
CA LYS A 609 29.28 21.78 -13.13
C LYS A 609 29.29 23.20 -13.71
N SER A 610 28.75 24.17 -12.96
CA SER A 610 28.73 25.58 -13.36
C SER A 610 28.05 25.84 -14.71
N GLY A 611 27.05 25.02 -15.08
CA GLY A 611 26.31 25.12 -16.34
C GLY A 611 25.66 26.49 -16.55
N TRP A 612 25.40 27.22 -15.46
CA TRP A 612 24.75 28.53 -15.48
C TRP A 612 25.60 29.66 -14.88
N LEU A 613 26.93 29.52 -14.83
CA LEU A 613 27.86 30.48 -14.20
C LEU A 613 27.59 31.95 -14.58
N LYS A 614 27.29 32.22 -15.86
CA LYS A 614 27.02 33.58 -16.38
C LYS A 614 25.73 34.18 -15.83
N SER A 615 24.82 33.36 -15.32
CA SER A 615 23.50 33.74 -14.82
C SER A 615 23.38 33.66 -13.30
N HIS A 616 24.44 33.29 -12.57
CA HIS A 616 24.42 33.18 -11.10
C HIS A 616 23.96 34.46 -10.40
N GLN A 617 24.36 35.62 -10.92
CA GLN A 617 23.99 36.93 -10.36
C GLN A 617 22.50 37.26 -10.47
N MET A 618 21.74 36.49 -11.26
CA MET A 618 20.32 36.70 -11.47
C MET A 618 19.46 36.02 -10.40
N PHE A 619 20.04 35.14 -9.56
CA PHE A 619 19.33 34.38 -8.53
C PHE A 619 19.61 34.93 -7.14
N LEU A 620 18.67 34.71 -6.20
CA LEU A 620 18.85 35.09 -4.79
C LEU A 620 20.07 34.40 -4.17
N LYS A 621 20.25 33.12 -4.50
CA LYS A 621 21.36 32.29 -4.04
C LYS A 621 21.61 31.17 -5.04
N VAL A 622 22.88 30.80 -5.17
CA VAL A 622 23.31 29.62 -5.92
C VAL A 622 23.93 28.62 -4.96
N PHE A 623 23.49 27.37 -5.07
CA PHE A 623 24.07 26.21 -4.40
C PHE A 623 24.73 25.33 -5.46
N MET A 624 25.98 24.92 -5.23
CA MET A 624 26.70 24.04 -6.15
C MET A 624 26.52 22.57 -5.73
N LEU A 625 26.19 21.71 -6.69
CA LEU A 625 26.22 20.26 -6.54
C LEU A 625 27.63 19.74 -6.86
N GLY A 626 28.45 19.55 -5.82
CA GLY A 626 29.83 19.04 -5.93
C GLY A 626 30.91 20.12 -6.07
N ASP A 627 32.16 19.73 -5.90
CA ASP A 627 33.34 20.58 -6.07
C ASP A 627 33.59 20.92 -7.55
N GLN A 628 34.02 22.15 -7.81
CA GLN A 628 34.28 22.65 -9.16
C GLN A 628 35.65 22.21 -9.70
N ASP A 629 36.58 21.88 -8.81
CA ASP A 629 37.97 21.56 -9.16
C ASP A 629 38.24 20.04 -9.23
N GLY A 630 37.21 19.21 -9.05
CA GLY A 630 37.30 17.76 -9.07
C GLY A 630 37.41 17.16 -10.49
N PRO A 631 38.01 15.97 -10.65
CA PRO A 631 38.08 15.29 -11.94
C PRO A 631 36.68 14.97 -12.49
N GLU A 632 36.44 15.29 -13.78
CA GLU A 632 35.11 15.18 -14.42
C GLU A 632 34.46 13.80 -14.31
N SER A 633 35.28 12.74 -14.22
CA SER A 633 34.86 11.34 -14.11
C SER A 633 34.20 10.99 -12.77
N HIS A 634 34.39 11.79 -11.72
CA HIS A 634 33.83 11.55 -10.38
C HIS A 634 32.83 12.61 -9.93
N ALA A 635 32.60 13.66 -10.73
CA ALA A 635 31.71 14.77 -10.37
C ALA A 635 30.28 14.30 -10.04
N ALA A 636 29.76 13.30 -10.75
CA ALA A 636 28.43 12.76 -10.47
C ALA A 636 28.39 11.97 -9.15
N GLU A 637 29.45 11.23 -8.81
CA GLU A 637 29.55 10.49 -7.55
C GLU A 637 29.62 11.46 -6.38
N GLU A 638 30.45 12.49 -6.49
CA GLU A 638 30.56 13.52 -5.46
C GLU A 638 29.26 14.30 -5.28
N ALA A 639 28.61 14.68 -6.38
CA ALA A 639 27.31 15.34 -6.32
C ALA A 639 26.25 14.44 -5.67
N CYS A 640 26.29 13.11 -5.84
CA CYS A 640 25.40 12.19 -5.12
C CYS A 640 25.59 12.26 -3.60
N ARG A 641 26.83 12.43 -3.11
CA ARG A 641 27.11 12.55 -1.66
C ARG A 641 26.39 13.73 -1.04
N HIS A 642 26.28 14.82 -1.80
CA HIS A 642 25.76 16.09 -1.30
C HIS A 642 24.36 16.44 -1.80
N VAL A 643 23.78 15.69 -2.75
CA VAL A 643 22.54 16.10 -3.43
C VAL A 643 21.40 16.41 -2.47
N PHE A 644 21.16 15.54 -1.49
CA PHE A 644 20.07 15.74 -0.54
C PHE A 644 20.36 16.80 0.53
N SER A 645 21.61 16.93 0.99
CA SER A 645 21.99 18.03 1.89
C SER A 645 21.91 19.39 1.18
N THR A 646 22.27 19.45 -0.10
CA THR A 646 22.17 20.65 -0.92
C THR A 646 20.71 21.02 -1.18
N LEU A 647 19.86 20.05 -1.50
CA LEU A 647 18.41 20.27 -1.65
C LEU A 647 17.79 20.81 -0.36
N ARG A 648 18.13 20.23 0.80
CA ARG A 648 17.63 20.70 2.11
C ARG A 648 18.14 22.09 2.46
N ALA A 649 19.42 22.38 2.22
CA ALA A 649 19.98 23.70 2.44
C ALA A 649 19.33 24.76 1.53
N ALA A 650 19.09 24.42 0.27
CA ALA A 650 18.40 25.28 -0.68
C ALA A 650 16.94 25.52 -0.28
N GLU A 651 16.23 24.49 0.18
CA GLU A 651 14.88 24.60 0.71
C GLU A 651 14.81 25.50 1.96
N ALA A 652 15.68 25.25 2.95
CA ALA A 652 15.73 26.05 4.16
C ALA A 652 15.99 27.54 3.86
N PHE A 653 16.91 27.82 2.95
CA PHE A 653 17.18 29.18 2.47
C PHE A 653 15.98 29.77 1.72
N ALA A 654 15.38 29.01 0.81
CA ALA A 654 14.23 29.45 0.03
C ALA A 654 13.02 29.80 0.92
N LEU A 655 12.78 29.01 1.97
CA LEU A 655 11.73 29.29 2.96
C LEU A 655 12.04 30.56 3.77
N ALA A 656 13.28 30.73 4.22
CA ALA A 656 13.70 31.90 4.99
C ALA A 656 13.55 33.21 4.19
N GLU A 657 13.96 33.19 2.91
CA GLU A 657 13.92 34.36 2.02
C GLU A 657 12.60 34.49 1.24
N LYS A 658 11.63 33.60 1.47
CA LYS A 658 10.35 33.54 0.75
C LYS A 658 10.53 33.52 -0.77
N ALA A 659 11.49 32.72 -1.23
CA ALA A 659 11.74 32.49 -2.65
C ALA A 659 10.52 31.84 -3.30
N GLU A 660 10.25 32.20 -4.55
CA GLU A 660 9.10 31.70 -5.32
C GLU A 660 9.35 30.29 -5.87
N LEU A 661 10.61 29.97 -6.18
CA LEU A 661 10.99 28.76 -6.91
C LEU A 661 12.42 28.32 -6.58
N ILE A 662 12.65 27.01 -6.56
CA ILE A 662 13.98 26.39 -6.61
C ILE A 662 14.19 25.85 -8.04
N CYS A 663 15.19 26.38 -8.73
CA CYS A 663 15.60 25.93 -10.05
C CYS A 663 16.79 24.98 -9.90
N ILE A 664 16.73 23.80 -10.52
CA ILE A 664 17.82 22.83 -10.57
C ILE A 664 18.36 22.77 -12.00
N ALA A 665 19.65 23.00 -12.22
CA ALA A 665 20.23 22.89 -13.55
C ALA A 665 20.04 21.47 -14.13
N ASP A 666 19.35 21.37 -15.29
CA ASP A 666 19.21 20.11 -16.01
C ASP A 666 20.54 19.78 -16.73
N PHE A 667 20.86 18.50 -16.86
CA PHE A 667 22.03 18.03 -17.58
C PHE A 667 21.72 16.71 -18.27
N ASP A 668 22.43 16.42 -19.36
CA ASP A 668 22.33 15.11 -20.01
C ASP A 668 23.20 14.09 -19.27
N PRO A 669 22.63 13.05 -18.65
CA PRO A 669 23.43 11.99 -18.02
C PRO A 669 24.15 11.11 -19.05
N SER A 670 23.78 11.17 -20.34
CA SER A 670 24.36 10.35 -21.41
C SER A 670 25.85 10.65 -21.57
N GLY A 671 26.70 9.64 -21.44
CA GLY A 671 28.15 9.77 -21.63
C GLY A 671 28.94 10.22 -20.39
N LEU A 672 28.28 10.56 -19.27
CA LEU A 672 28.95 10.82 -18.00
C LEU A 672 29.25 9.54 -17.20
N GLY A 673 28.52 8.45 -17.47
CA GLY A 673 28.69 7.14 -16.85
C GLY A 673 28.45 7.12 -15.33
N GLY A 674 28.55 5.93 -14.74
CA GLY A 674 28.54 5.75 -13.29
C GLY A 674 27.25 6.23 -12.63
N TYR A 675 27.34 7.19 -11.71
CA TYR A 675 26.19 7.66 -10.92
C TYR A 675 25.35 8.75 -11.61
N ALA A 676 25.75 9.24 -12.79
CA ALA A 676 25.08 10.37 -13.44
C ALA A 676 23.58 10.12 -13.70
N ALA A 677 23.23 8.91 -14.14
CA ALA A 677 21.84 8.53 -14.39
C ALA A 677 21.02 8.38 -13.09
N ALA A 678 21.66 8.04 -11.97
CA ALA A 678 21.02 7.98 -10.66
C ALA A 678 20.80 9.39 -10.10
N LEU A 679 21.82 10.26 -10.20
CA LEU A 679 21.74 11.67 -9.80
C LEU A 679 20.62 12.39 -10.55
N HIS A 680 20.61 12.27 -11.88
CA HIS A 680 19.60 12.91 -12.74
C HIS A 680 18.18 12.47 -12.36
N ASP A 681 17.97 11.18 -12.11
CA ASP A 681 16.66 10.65 -11.68
C ASP A 681 16.18 11.30 -10.37
N ARG A 682 17.07 11.50 -9.39
CA ARG A 682 16.71 12.18 -8.13
C ARG A 682 16.34 13.64 -8.33
N LEU A 683 17.12 14.37 -9.13
CA LEU A 683 16.84 15.77 -9.46
C LEU A 683 15.54 15.93 -10.27
N PHE A 684 15.28 15.01 -11.20
CA PHE A 684 14.06 14.98 -11.99
C PHE A 684 12.82 14.75 -11.11
N ARG A 685 12.90 13.78 -10.19
CA ARG A 685 11.80 13.48 -9.25
C ARG A 685 11.61 14.57 -8.20
N SER A 686 12.68 15.22 -7.73
CA SER A 686 12.56 16.37 -6.81
C SER A 686 11.84 17.56 -7.47
N ALA A 687 12.01 17.72 -8.79
CA ALA A 687 11.27 18.71 -9.59
C ALA A 687 9.87 18.23 -10.03
N SER A 688 9.44 17.01 -9.64
CA SER A 688 8.20 16.38 -10.12
C SER A 688 8.10 16.34 -11.65
N GLY A 689 9.23 16.25 -12.34
CA GLY A 689 9.34 16.31 -13.80
C GLY A 689 9.06 17.67 -14.45
N ARG A 690 8.85 18.74 -13.67
CA ARG A 690 8.58 20.08 -14.19
C ARG A 690 9.86 20.68 -14.78
N LYS A 691 9.76 21.24 -15.98
CA LYS A 691 10.88 21.87 -16.70
C LYS A 691 10.55 23.32 -17.05
N VAL A 692 11.54 24.18 -16.93
CA VAL A 692 11.48 25.59 -17.33
C VAL A 692 12.72 25.97 -18.12
N THR A 693 12.58 26.95 -19.00
CA THR A 693 13.68 27.63 -19.69
C THR A 693 13.77 29.07 -19.21
N MET A 694 14.96 29.66 -19.26
CA MET A 694 15.18 31.06 -18.88
C MET A 694 15.55 31.89 -20.11
N THR A 695 14.79 32.95 -20.37
CA THR A 695 15.09 33.92 -21.44
C THR A 695 16.13 34.93 -20.95
N THR A 696 17.34 34.85 -21.50
CA THR A 696 18.49 35.68 -21.09
C THR A 696 18.59 37.01 -21.84
N GLY A 697 17.66 37.32 -22.76
CA GLY A 697 17.68 38.50 -23.64
C GLY A 697 16.65 39.60 -23.34
N GLU A 698 15.71 39.37 -22.42
CA GLU A 698 14.68 40.35 -22.04
C GLU A 698 14.93 40.88 -20.62
N ASN A 699 14.60 42.14 -20.35
CA ASN A 699 14.76 42.77 -19.04
C ASN A 699 13.39 43.26 -18.51
N PRO A 700 12.82 42.65 -17.44
CA PRO A 700 13.42 41.59 -16.61
C PRO A 700 13.35 40.19 -17.25
N ALA A 701 14.36 39.37 -16.98
CA ALA A 701 14.37 37.96 -17.37
C ALA A 701 13.23 37.20 -16.68
N PHE A 702 12.69 36.19 -17.36
CA PHE A 702 11.59 35.38 -16.86
C PHE A 702 11.77 33.91 -17.22
N PHE A 703 10.97 33.05 -16.57
CA PHE A 703 10.91 31.64 -16.91
C PHE A 703 9.77 31.36 -17.89
N SER A 704 10.00 30.42 -18.81
CA SER A 704 8.98 29.87 -19.70
C SER A 704 8.85 28.36 -19.51
N ALA A 705 7.63 27.84 -19.61
CA ALA A 705 7.31 26.42 -19.53
C ALA A 705 6.52 25.98 -20.77
N GLU A 706 6.47 24.66 -21.00
CA GLU A 706 5.62 24.03 -22.02
C GLU A 706 4.13 24.28 -21.70
N GLU A 707 3.27 24.52 -22.71
CA GLU A 707 1.80 24.53 -22.49
C GLU A 707 1.38 23.13 -22.06
N GLY A 708 0.89 23.02 -20.81
CA GLY A 708 0.63 21.76 -20.11
C GLY A 708 -0.56 20.96 -20.62
#